data_AF-A0A7X8SJ01-F1
#
_entry.id   AF-A0A7X8SJ01-F1
#
_cell.length_a   1.000
_cell.length_b   1.000
_cell.length_c   1.000
_cell.angle_alpha   90.00
_cell.angle_beta   90.00
_cell.angle_gamma   90.00
#
_symmetry.space_group_name_H-M   'P 1'
#
loop_
_entity.id
_entity.type
_entity.pdbx_description
1 polymer ?
#
loop_
_entity_poly.entity_id
_entity_poly.type
_entity_poly.pdbx_seq_one_letter_code
_entity_poly.pdbx_strand_id
1 'polypeptide(L)'
;MKELLLTLLLLSFFTKDYAQTPAHEMATRLGTGYNFGNVMSANNEGDWAAPIEEFMMDDVAEAGFDHIRLPVRWGSHTSENAPYTVDPAWLERVEEVVDWALERNLIVVLNAHGEHWFIEEVTKDVDVYPHPEKWDRMLEIWRQISTHFKGKSHDIVFELINEPYFNMNKKLVDQLNVELLEIVRKDHPDRIVMLTGGGDNAIYAPQQMDPAIFENDDKLIPWFHFYWPNTFTKYPEIEGSKPTWGSKEEYESLRSDFENVKSWADQLNVPLYLGEFGSNNVCDPVSRAKYHSAIVELSQELDFPRAIWCAGPKANKMIYKRVEGEWDKGQLAPLFPKENKKNVVLIMIDDLNTDLFAFGNEEVITPNIDALSEQGIQYTNTQCSYPVCGPSRASLLTGTYPERNGVTNLTLQLNETAPELTTLPELLSQNGYKTAAVGKIFDPRNVDNGHHEQAWTSDYTDPSHYTYPDEYGDFVSGNKYRVEDGMSYEIGPENVGDDGYQDGQFTEHALELLDEFSASSQPFFLAVGYKKPHLPFVAPKKYFDLYEGKDISLAPYQKMPEGADEISYKEPTELTGYKDIPEVWEDTYLEFENVLNPDKQKELVLAYYACASYIDAQIGQIVNRLEQLGEKDNTLLIITSDHGFNLGDHNMWGKHNLLRNSAQVPMIIIDPSELLPTTTTDRATQLIDLYPTVCDFTYTPKPSFLQGSSLFLGNEVTTQYPLDLSVTYYKKNSKNGYTFKRGNYKYTLWTSDKGMTPMLVPYQNVTAYHEEFYVYNGIQDLERENQINNSAYASEIAAIKDDVAKWWSVYFSHVNAESSSNIIRINNDFEQGVETGWTATFKKDFGIDFSLVAEEHPVNKTTAATFHITQNGGNFSNLALRSEEYSIGYTTEEEKTVKVTFDVYSTTDTEIRYQLQCNESTVKLNSENITVAKNQPVAVESEIVIGEGISTMQIAIQIGKVTGTFYIDNVVLKIDGDEDKSQKLKEAVDAVEVTYQGGDSKNAVTNNLILSESSLHSSTVTWKSSNSDVIKINNEEGVVTRQDTDQTVVLDAEVAYENLVETKTFVVKVLAKPTDKLQEALDEINITYQGEDNESAVTQDITLVNSSNDEAKVTWTSSNKNVIEILENQGVVTRDEEDQEVKILAKVELNGESGHKEFTLHVVGTKEEAEPPTPPTSLDPELSQIKVYPNPAHQVVHIITDQQAGEELRLYNIRGALILNQKHQSKTQLDISGLPKGVYILKIGYHINKLIVE
;
A
#
# COMPACT_ATOMS: atom_id res chain seq x y z
N MET A 1 -18.63 -19.86 -26.06
CA MET A 1 -17.53 -19.84 -27.05
C MET A 1 -17.75 -18.80 -28.15
N LYS A 2 -18.91 -18.74 -28.83
CA LYS A 2 -19.23 -17.64 -29.77
C LYS A 2 -19.42 -16.27 -29.08
N GLU A 3 -20.00 -16.25 -27.88
CA GLU A 3 -20.10 -15.00 -27.09
C GLU A 3 -18.76 -14.59 -26.49
N LEU A 4 -17.91 -15.56 -26.09
CA LEU A 4 -16.55 -15.29 -25.60
C LEU A 4 -15.62 -14.74 -26.70
N LEU A 5 -15.79 -15.21 -27.95
CA LEU A 5 -15.08 -14.64 -29.11
C LEU A 5 -15.62 -13.25 -29.48
N LEU A 6 -16.89 -12.95 -29.22
CA LEU A 6 -17.48 -11.64 -29.51
C LEU A 6 -17.01 -10.59 -28.49
N THR A 7 -16.85 -10.97 -27.22
CA THR A 7 -16.33 -10.09 -26.16
C THR A 7 -14.83 -9.82 -26.31
N LEU A 8 -14.04 -10.82 -26.74
CA LEU A 8 -12.63 -10.63 -27.11
C LEU A 8 -12.44 -9.81 -28.40
N LEU A 9 -13.39 -9.87 -29.35
CA LEU A 9 -13.38 -8.98 -30.51
C LEU A 9 -13.82 -7.56 -30.17
N LEU A 10 -14.60 -7.33 -29.11
CA LEU A 10 -15.13 -6.01 -28.72
C LEU A 10 -14.19 -5.26 -27.77
N LEU A 11 -13.31 -5.95 -27.04
CA LEU A 11 -12.29 -5.34 -26.17
C LEU A 11 -10.99 -4.95 -26.89
N SER A 12 -10.82 -5.34 -28.15
CA SER A 12 -9.74 -4.90 -29.04
C SER A 12 -10.07 -3.65 -29.87
N PHE A 13 -11.09 -2.86 -29.48
CA PHE A 13 -11.56 -1.69 -30.25
C PHE A 13 -11.39 -0.32 -29.57
N PHE A 14 -10.55 -0.18 -28.54
CA PHE A 14 -10.24 1.14 -27.96
C PHE A 14 -8.73 1.45 -27.79
N THR A 15 -7.88 0.80 -28.57
CA THR A 15 -6.68 1.45 -29.11
C THR A 15 -6.80 1.35 -30.63
N LYS A 16 -6.89 2.49 -31.31
CA LYS A 16 -6.61 2.52 -32.74
C LYS A 16 -5.10 2.36 -32.84
N ASP A 17 -4.61 1.12 -32.88
CA ASP A 17 -3.30 0.82 -33.42
C ASP A 17 -3.36 1.18 -34.91
N TYR A 18 -3.13 2.45 -35.21
CA TYR A 18 -2.94 2.88 -36.57
C TYR A 18 -1.65 2.22 -37.08
N ALA A 19 -1.68 1.64 -38.26
CA ALA A 19 -0.48 1.12 -38.88
C ALA A 19 0.53 2.27 -39.03
N GLN A 20 1.75 2.09 -38.50
CA GLN A 20 2.82 3.05 -38.70
C GLN A 20 3.10 3.18 -40.21
N THR A 21 2.95 4.39 -40.72
CA THR A 21 3.25 4.73 -42.11
C THR A 21 4.73 5.08 -42.25
N PRO A 22 5.30 5.08 -43.48
CA PRO A 22 6.65 5.57 -43.72
C PRO A 22 6.89 6.99 -43.18
N ALA A 23 5.85 7.85 -43.22
CA ALA A 23 5.92 9.18 -42.61
C ALA A 23 6.09 9.11 -41.07
N HIS A 24 5.37 8.24 -40.37
CA HIS A 24 5.53 8.07 -38.91
C HIS A 24 6.91 7.51 -38.56
N GLU A 25 7.41 6.54 -39.33
CA GLU A 25 8.76 6.00 -39.15
C GLU A 25 9.82 7.10 -39.30
N MET A 26 9.70 7.94 -40.34
CA MET A 26 10.62 9.07 -40.51
C MET A 26 10.46 10.13 -39.41
N ALA A 27 9.23 10.45 -39.00
CA ALA A 27 8.99 11.40 -37.91
C ALA A 27 9.65 10.94 -36.60
N THR A 28 9.57 9.64 -36.30
CA THR A 28 10.24 9.02 -35.15
C THR A 28 11.76 9.19 -35.25
N ARG A 29 12.34 8.93 -36.42
CA ARG A 29 13.79 9.04 -36.64
C ARG A 29 14.30 10.48 -36.66
N LEU A 30 13.45 11.45 -37.00
CA LEU A 30 13.82 12.86 -37.03
C LEU A 30 14.13 13.39 -35.63
N GLY A 31 13.47 12.95 -34.56
CA GLY A 31 13.83 13.33 -33.18
C GLY A 31 14.09 14.84 -32.98
N THR A 32 15.27 15.19 -32.47
CA THR A 32 15.72 16.57 -32.23
C THR A 32 16.66 17.07 -33.33
N GLY A 33 16.33 18.20 -33.94
CA GLY A 33 17.09 18.77 -35.06
C GLY A 33 17.75 20.11 -34.80
N TYR A 34 18.84 20.35 -35.52
CA TYR A 34 19.51 21.65 -35.58
C TYR A 34 19.21 22.36 -36.90
N ASN A 35 18.76 23.60 -36.85
CA ASN A 35 18.41 24.36 -38.04
C ASN A 35 19.46 25.44 -38.38
N PHE A 36 20.05 25.35 -39.58
CA PHE A 36 21.08 26.26 -40.10
C PHE A 36 20.52 27.60 -40.61
N GLY A 37 19.64 28.22 -39.83
CA GLY A 37 18.97 29.46 -40.20
C GLY A 37 19.91 30.58 -40.66
N ASN A 38 19.42 31.37 -41.63
CA ASN A 38 20.07 32.54 -42.23
C ASN A 38 21.43 32.31 -42.92
N VAL A 39 21.87 31.07 -43.15
CA VAL A 39 23.13 30.82 -43.89
C VAL A 39 22.85 30.77 -45.39
N MET A 40 22.29 29.64 -45.85
CA MET A 40 21.99 29.42 -47.27
C MET A 40 20.62 29.97 -47.67
N SER A 41 19.82 30.48 -46.71
CA SER A 41 18.57 31.21 -46.98
C SER A 41 18.77 32.70 -47.27
N ALA A 42 20.02 33.19 -47.24
CA ALA A 42 20.38 34.53 -47.66
C ALA A 42 20.48 34.65 -49.21
N ASN A 43 20.80 35.84 -49.74
CA ASN A 43 20.98 35.99 -51.19
C ASN A 43 22.21 35.24 -51.70
N ASN A 44 23.29 35.23 -50.90
CA ASN A 44 24.44 34.35 -51.06
C ASN A 44 24.79 33.77 -49.69
N GLU A 45 25.36 32.57 -49.68
CA GLU A 45 25.89 31.97 -48.45
C GLU A 45 26.88 32.91 -47.76
N GLY A 46 26.71 33.15 -46.46
CA GLY A 46 27.58 34.05 -45.70
C GLY A 46 27.03 35.47 -45.49
N ASP A 47 26.01 35.89 -46.25
CA ASP A 47 25.51 37.29 -46.21
C ASP A 47 24.92 37.68 -44.85
N TRP A 48 24.25 36.76 -44.15
CA TRP A 48 23.54 37.04 -42.90
C TRP A 48 24.10 36.31 -41.67
N ALA A 49 24.81 35.20 -41.88
CA ALA A 49 25.53 34.44 -40.87
C ALA A 49 26.69 33.70 -41.53
N ALA A 50 27.70 33.27 -40.76
CA ALA A 50 28.88 32.58 -41.30
C ALA A 50 28.50 31.35 -42.18
N PRO A 51 29.24 31.09 -43.28
CA PRO A 51 29.04 29.92 -44.13
C PRO A 51 29.07 28.59 -43.36
N ILE A 52 28.42 27.56 -43.92
CA ILE A 52 28.44 26.23 -43.32
C ILE A 52 29.78 25.57 -43.66
N GLU A 53 30.55 25.17 -42.65
CA GLU A 53 31.78 24.41 -42.83
C GLU A 53 31.58 22.96 -42.39
N GLU A 54 32.36 22.04 -42.95
CA GLU A 54 32.21 20.59 -42.71
C GLU A 54 32.25 20.23 -41.21
N PHE A 55 33.17 20.83 -40.45
CA PHE A 55 33.31 20.58 -39.01
C PHE A 55 32.03 20.87 -38.22
N MET A 56 31.16 21.75 -38.73
CA MET A 56 29.89 22.04 -38.07
C MET A 56 28.94 20.84 -38.09
N MET A 57 29.08 19.92 -39.07
CA MET A 57 28.33 18.66 -39.06
C MET A 57 28.86 17.69 -38.01
N ASP A 58 30.18 17.68 -37.78
CA ASP A 58 30.78 16.94 -36.67
C ASP A 58 30.23 17.47 -35.34
N ASP A 59 30.26 18.79 -35.13
CA ASP A 59 29.76 19.42 -33.91
C ASP A 59 28.26 19.17 -33.67
N VAL A 60 27.44 19.16 -34.73
CA VAL A 60 26.01 18.87 -34.64
C VAL A 60 25.75 17.40 -34.30
N ALA A 61 26.45 16.47 -34.96
CA ALA A 61 26.32 15.05 -34.65
C ALA A 61 26.82 14.71 -33.24
N GLU A 62 27.98 15.26 -32.84
CA GLU A 62 28.55 15.08 -31.50
C GLU A 62 27.68 15.68 -30.39
N ALA A 63 26.96 16.77 -30.68
CA ALA A 63 25.99 17.35 -29.75
C ALA A 63 24.74 16.47 -29.54
N GLY A 64 24.52 15.45 -30.37
CA GLY A 64 23.41 14.50 -30.24
C GLY A 64 22.17 14.83 -31.07
N PHE A 65 22.25 15.74 -32.05
CA PHE A 65 21.14 15.99 -32.97
C PHE A 65 20.93 14.81 -33.92
N ASP A 66 19.68 14.48 -34.21
CA ASP A 66 19.29 13.40 -35.12
C ASP A 66 19.21 13.87 -36.59
N HIS A 67 18.94 15.17 -36.78
CA HIS A 67 18.79 15.76 -38.11
C HIS A 67 19.24 17.21 -38.17
N ILE A 68 19.47 17.68 -39.40
CA ILE A 68 19.57 19.10 -39.71
C ILE A 68 18.36 19.55 -40.52
N ARG A 69 17.91 20.78 -40.26
CA ARG A 69 17.09 21.52 -41.21
C ARG A 69 17.97 22.51 -41.97
N LEU A 70 17.92 22.45 -43.29
CA LEU A 70 18.74 23.25 -44.20
C LEU A 70 17.85 24.20 -45.04
N PRO A 71 17.60 25.42 -44.52
CA PRO A 71 16.99 26.51 -45.28
C PRO A 71 17.86 26.94 -46.46
N VAL A 72 17.37 26.77 -47.69
CA VAL A 72 18.08 27.19 -48.91
C VAL A 72 17.23 28.14 -49.72
N ARG A 73 17.82 29.27 -50.14
CA ARG A 73 17.18 30.20 -51.08
C ARG A 73 17.60 29.85 -52.49
N TRP A 74 16.66 29.37 -53.28
CA TRP A 74 16.89 28.92 -54.66
C TRP A 74 16.69 30.04 -55.67
N GLY A 75 15.72 30.92 -55.42
CA GLY A 75 15.35 31.97 -56.37
C GLY A 75 16.44 32.99 -56.67
N SER A 76 17.38 33.24 -55.75
CA SER A 76 18.51 34.15 -55.99
C SER A 76 19.58 33.52 -56.89
N HIS A 77 19.58 32.19 -56.99
CA HIS A 77 20.52 31.38 -57.77
C HIS A 77 19.84 30.74 -58.99
N THR A 78 18.68 31.26 -59.41
CA THR A 78 17.92 30.75 -60.55
C THR A 78 17.74 31.86 -61.57
N SER A 79 17.93 31.57 -62.86
CA SER A 79 17.65 32.56 -63.91
C SER A 79 16.20 33.06 -63.87
N GLU A 80 15.99 34.35 -64.15
CA GLU A 80 14.65 34.98 -64.14
C GLU A 80 13.82 34.67 -65.40
N ASN A 81 14.43 34.10 -66.43
CA ASN A 81 13.77 33.78 -67.70
C ASN A 81 13.79 32.27 -67.94
N ALA A 82 12.75 31.75 -68.61
CA ALA A 82 12.71 30.35 -69.04
C ALA A 82 14.00 29.97 -69.80
N PRO A 83 14.62 28.80 -69.50
CA PRO A 83 14.07 27.67 -68.77
C PRO A 83 14.29 27.70 -67.24
N TYR A 84 14.52 28.88 -66.63
CA TYR A 84 14.65 29.03 -65.17
C TYR A 84 15.72 28.10 -64.58
N THR A 85 16.87 28.00 -65.24
CA THR A 85 17.99 27.17 -64.79
C THR A 85 18.50 27.62 -63.43
N VAL A 86 18.56 26.69 -62.47
CA VAL A 86 19.27 26.84 -61.20
C VAL A 86 20.76 26.78 -61.48
N ASP A 87 21.55 27.67 -60.89
CA ASP A 87 23.00 27.69 -61.03
C ASP A 87 23.58 26.32 -60.62
N PRO A 88 24.25 25.59 -61.53
CA PRO A 88 24.83 24.29 -61.21
C PRO A 88 25.80 24.33 -60.03
N ALA A 89 26.56 25.42 -59.86
CA ALA A 89 27.49 25.57 -58.75
C ALA A 89 26.76 25.68 -57.40
N TRP A 90 25.55 26.25 -57.40
CA TRP A 90 24.73 26.33 -56.20
C TRP A 90 24.12 24.97 -55.84
N LEU A 91 23.67 24.20 -56.83
CA LEU A 91 23.23 22.82 -56.61
C LEU A 91 24.35 21.96 -56.01
N GLU A 92 25.55 22.00 -56.59
CA GLU A 92 26.73 21.29 -56.08
C GLU A 92 27.08 21.73 -54.65
N ARG A 93 26.98 23.03 -54.34
CA ARG A 93 27.25 23.54 -52.99
C ARG A 93 26.22 23.06 -51.96
N VAL A 94 24.94 22.99 -52.32
CA VAL A 94 23.90 22.43 -51.44
C VAL A 94 24.09 20.92 -51.26
N GLU A 95 24.42 20.21 -52.34
CA GLU A 95 24.72 18.77 -52.30
C GLU A 95 25.91 18.47 -51.38
N GLU A 96 26.96 19.30 -51.40
CA GLU A 96 28.13 19.16 -50.52
C GLU A 96 27.73 19.20 -49.03
N VAL A 97 26.91 20.17 -48.62
CA VAL A 97 26.43 20.26 -47.22
C VAL A 97 25.52 19.08 -46.85
N VAL A 98 24.66 18.66 -47.78
CA VAL A 98 23.79 17.48 -47.60
C VAL A 98 24.64 16.22 -47.40
N ASP A 99 25.66 16.01 -48.23
CA ASP A 99 26.54 14.85 -48.15
C ASP A 99 27.32 14.84 -46.83
N TRP A 100 27.85 15.98 -46.37
CA TRP A 100 28.51 16.06 -45.06
C TRP A 100 27.59 15.59 -43.91
N ALA A 101 26.34 16.02 -43.90
CA ALA A 101 25.37 15.62 -42.88
C ALA A 101 25.05 14.12 -42.95
N LEU A 102 24.77 13.60 -44.15
CA LEU A 102 24.44 12.19 -44.35
C LEU A 102 25.60 11.25 -43.96
N GLU A 103 26.85 11.66 -44.22
CA GLU A 103 28.05 10.91 -43.82
C GLU A 103 28.17 10.72 -42.29
N ARG A 104 27.50 11.57 -41.52
CA ARG A 104 27.43 11.53 -40.05
C ARG A 104 26.11 10.95 -39.53
N ASN A 105 25.36 10.28 -40.41
CA ASN A 105 24.04 9.70 -40.14
C ASN A 105 22.96 10.72 -39.70
N LEU A 106 23.15 12.00 -40.02
CA LEU A 106 22.12 13.01 -39.80
C LEU A 106 21.09 12.95 -40.93
N ILE A 107 19.81 12.99 -40.59
CA ILE A 107 18.74 13.21 -41.57
C ILE A 107 18.80 14.68 -42.03
N VAL A 108 18.48 14.95 -43.30
CA VAL A 108 18.49 16.31 -43.85
C VAL A 108 17.10 16.73 -44.29
N VAL A 109 16.53 17.72 -43.62
CA VAL A 109 15.32 18.42 -44.07
C VAL A 109 15.74 19.58 -44.97
N LEU A 110 15.71 19.35 -46.28
CA LEU A 110 16.08 20.34 -47.31
C LEU A 110 14.87 21.18 -47.70
N ASN A 111 15.00 22.50 -47.60
CA ASN A 111 13.87 23.42 -47.74
C ASN A 111 14.11 24.54 -48.75
N ALA A 112 13.03 24.98 -49.42
CA ALA A 112 13.00 26.25 -50.14
C ALA A 112 12.57 27.39 -49.20
N HIS A 113 13.54 28.21 -48.79
CA HIS A 113 13.39 29.24 -47.76
C HIS A 113 13.62 30.64 -48.31
N GLY A 114 12.94 31.64 -47.73
CA GLY A 114 13.13 33.04 -48.10
C GLY A 114 12.76 33.38 -49.56
N GLU A 115 11.83 32.64 -50.17
CA GLU A 115 11.40 32.85 -51.56
C GLU A 115 10.45 34.06 -51.71
N HIS A 116 10.85 35.20 -51.16
CA HIS A 116 10.08 36.45 -51.14
C HIS A 116 9.64 36.93 -52.54
N TRP A 117 10.45 36.67 -53.58
CA TRP A 117 10.11 36.98 -54.98
C TRP A 117 8.88 36.22 -55.50
N PHE A 118 8.45 35.18 -54.79
CA PHE A 118 7.29 34.36 -55.08
C PHE A 118 6.17 34.57 -54.04
N ILE A 119 6.52 34.54 -52.74
CA ILE A 119 5.53 34.62 -51.66
C ILE A 119 4.93 36.03 -51.51
N GLU A 120 5.73 37.10 -51.66
CA GLU A 120 5.28 38.48 -51.42
C GLU A 120 4.55 39.12 -52.61
N GLU A 121 4.51 38.43 -53.75
CA GLU A 121 3.86 38.90 -54.99
C GLU A 121 2.35 38.66 -55.01
N VAL A 122 1.83 38.07 -53.94
CA VAL A 122 0.43 37.71 -53.82
C VAL A 122 -0.09 38.08 -52.43
N THR A 123 -1.40 38.27 -52.34
CA THR A 123 -2.12 38.57 -51.11
C THR A 123 -3.21 37.53 -50.89
N LYS A 124 -3.65 37.35 -49.64
CA LYS A 124 -4.68 36.36 -49.28
C LYS A 124 -6.03 36.56 -49.98
N ASP A 125 -6.27 37.75 -50.54
CA ASP A 125 -7.53 38.11 -51.20
C ASP A 125 -7.72 37.54 -52.62
N VAL A 126 -6.72 36.84 -53.19
CA VAL A 126 -6.80 36.30 -54.56
C VAL A 126 -6.74 34.78 -54.62
N ASP A 127 -7.61 34.20 -55.44
CA ASP A 127 -7.76 32.75 -55.61
C ASP A 127 -6.86 32.14 -56.70
N VAL A 128 -6.20 33.00 -57.48
CA VAL A 128 -5.34 32.64 -58.61
C VAL A 128 -4.07 33.45 -58.49
N TYR A 129 -2.93 32.78 -58.63
CA TYR A 129 -1.64 33.43 -58.51
C TYR A 129 -1.46 34.46 -59.66
N PRO A 130 -1.15 35.73 -59.37
CA PRO A 130 -1.21 36.82 -60.34
C PRO A 130 -0.09 36.80 -61.38
N HIS A 131 1.00 36.04 -61.14
CA HIS A 131 2.20 36.00 -61.97
C HIS A 131 2.50 34.56 -62.44
N PRO A 132 1.85 34.07 -63.51
CA PRO A 132 2.03 32.70 -64.01
C PRO A 132 3.49 32.33 -64.28
N GLU A 133 4.28 33.27 -64.77
CA GLU A 133 5.71 33.08 -65.04
C GLU A 133 6.53 32.78 -63.78
N LYS A 134 6.17 33.38 -62.64
CA LYS A 134 6.83 33.14 -61.35
C LYS A 134 6.38 31.82 -60.74
N TRP A 135 5.14 31.41 -60.98
CA TRP A 135 4.64 30.09 -60.64
C TRP A 135 5.39 28.99 -61.40
N ASP A 136 5.48 29.12 -62.74
CA ASP A 136 6.26 28.21 -63.59
C ASP A 136 7.73 28.14 -63.14
N ARG A 137 8.31 29.27 -62.74
CA ARG A 137 9.68 29.34 -62.20
C ARG A 137 9.84 28.53 -60.91
N MET A 138 8.89 28.63 -59.97
CA MET A 138 8.93 27.85 -58.73
C MET A 138 8.83 26.34 -59.00
N LEU A 139 7.93 25.94 -59.91
CA LEU A 139 7.79 24.55 -60.33
C LEU A 139 9.09 24.02 -60.97
N GLU A 140 9.75 24.83 -61.81
CA GLU A 140 10.97 24.42 -62.50
C GLU A 140 12.20 24.38 -61.60
N ILE A 141 12.25 25.21 -60.55
CA ILE A 141 13.24 25.10 -59.47
C ILE A 141 13.12 23.72 -58.81
N TRP A 142 11.92 23.34 -58.35
CA TRP A 142 11.70 22.03 -57.72
C TRP A 142 11.92 20.86 -58.67
N ARG A 143 11.64 21.02 -59.97
CA ARG A 143 11.97 20.00 -60.97
C ARG A 143 13.48 19.74 -61.02
N GLN A 144 14.30 20.79 -61.02
CA GLN A 144 15.75 20.68 -61.03
C GLN A 144 16.30 20.12 -59.72
N ILE A 145 15.79 20.57 -58.55
CA ILE A 145 16.16 20.00 -57.24
C ILE A 145 15.82 18.50 -57.19
N SER A 146 14.58 18.15 -57.55
CA SER A 146 14.11 16.76 -57.59
C SER A 146 14.97 15.89 -58.50
N THR A 147 15.27 16.35 -59.71
CA THR A 147 16.13 15.60 -60.64
C THR A 147 17.57 15.48 -60.13
N HIS A 148 18.13 16.53 -59.52
CA HIS A 148 19.51 16.55 -59.04
C HIS A 148 19.75 15.53 -57.91
N PHE A 149 18.86 15.49 -56.91
CA PHE A 149 18.97 14.55 -55.79
C PHE A 149 18.44 13.12 -56.10
N LYS A 150 18.12 12.83 -57.36
CA LYS A 150 17.58 11.51 -57.76
C LYS A 150 18.57 10.38 -57.46
N GLY A 151 18.13 9.41 -56.68
CA GLY A 151 18.94 8.25 -56.27
C GLY A 151 19.82 8.48 -55.04
N LYS A 152 19.81 9.68 -54.43
CA LYS A 152 20.41 9.94 -53.12
C LYS A 152 19.58 9.33 -51.99
N SER A 153 20.18 9.25 -50.80
CA SER A 153 19.60 8.64 -49.58
C SER A 153 18.14 9.04 -49.34
N HIS A 154 17.34 8.12 -48.79
CA HIS A 154 15.98 8.41 -48.32
C HIS A 154 15.96 9.26 -47.03
N ASP A 155 17.11 9.49 -46.43
CA ASP A 155 17.28 10.38 -45.27
C ASP A 155 17.38 11.86 -45.67
N ILE A 156 17.15 12.19 -46.95
CA ILE A 156 16.86 13.55 -47.38
C ILE A 156 15.34 13.71 -47.47
N VAL A 157 14.78 14.54 -46.59
CA VAL A 157 13.38 14.93 -46.55
C VAL A 157 13.23 16.27 -47.28
N PHE A 158 12.25 16.37 -48.19
CA PHE A 158 11.99 17.62 -48.90
C PHE A 158 10.88 18.41 -48.24
N GLU A 159 11.18 19.62 -47.76
CA GLU A 159 10.19 20.58 -47.31
C GLU A 159 9.93 21.61 -48.42
N LEU A 160 8.77 21.52 -49.07
CA LEU A 160 8.60 22.13 -50.39
C LEU A 160 8.66 23.65 -50.43
N ILE A 161 8.20 24.33 -49.38
CA ILE A 161 8.27 25.79 -49.29
C ILE A 161 8.11 26.23 -47.85
N ASN A 162 8.93 27.19 -47.41
CA ASN A 162 8.84 27.80 -46.09
C ASN A 162 7.80 28.92 -46.04
N GLU A 163 6.95 28.88 -45.01
CA GLU A 163 6.01 29.94 -44.59
C GLU A 163 5.16 30.60 -45.71
N PRO A 164 4.57 29.83 -46.67
CA PRO A 164 3.73 30.41 -47.71
C PRO A 164 2.47 31.08 -47.15
N TYR A 165 2.05 30.67 -45.95
CA TYR A 165 0.86 31.11 -45.25
C TYR A 165 0.86 32.58 -44.81
N PHE A 166 2.01 33.28 -44.82
CA PHE A 166 1.98 34.72 -44.52
C PHE A 166 1.26 35.55 -45.59
N ASN A 167 1.30 35.11 -46.85
CA ASN A 167 0.78 35.88 -47.98
C ASN A 167 -0.21 35.11 -48.86
N MET A 168 -0.10 33.78 -48.94
CA MET A 168 -0.99 32.95 -49.74
C MET A 168 -2.18 32.47 -48.92
N ASN A 169 -3.37 32.44 -49.53
CA ASN A 169 -4.53 31.79 -48.92
C ASN A 169 -4.48 30.27 -49.09
N LYS A 170 -5.37 29.59 -48.36
CA LYS A 170 -5.54 28.12 -48.41
C LYS A 170 -5.55 27.56 -49.82
N LYS A 171 -6.37 28.12 -50.72
CA LYS A 171 -6.58 27.60 -52.08
C LYS A 171 -5.29 27.60 -52.91
N LEU A 172 -4.51 28.68 -52.82
CA LEU A 172 -3.22 28.77 -53.50
C LEU A 172 -2.19 27.81 -52.94
N VAL A 173 -2.12 27.67 -51.60
CA VAL A 173 -1.18 26.73 -50.95
C VAL A 173 -1.53 25.28 -51.28
N ASP A 174 -2.82 24.91 -51.27
CA ASP A 174 -3.26 23.57 -51.67
C ASP A 174 -2.88 23.27 -53.13
N GLN A 175 -3.11 24.23 -54.05
CA GLN A 175 -2.71 24.08 -55.45
C GLN A 175 -1.19 23.91 -55.59
N LEU A 176 -0.40 24.74 -54.90
CA LEU A 176 1.06 24.66 -54.92
C LEU A 176 1.57 23.31 -54.41
N ASN A 177 1.02 22.84 -53.29
CA ASN A 177 1.38 21.56 -52.69
C ASN A 177 1.15 20.40 -53.67
N VAL A 178 -0.01 20.37 -54.34
CA VAL A 178 -0.32 19.32 -55.33
C VAL A 178 0.68 19.35 -56.49
N GLU A 179 0.89 20.51 -57.11
CA GLU A 179 1.75 20.61 -58.30
C GLU A 179 3.23 20.32 -57.99
N LEU A 180 3.74 20.79 -56.84
CA LEU A 180 5.10 20.48 -56.41
C LEU A 180 5.26 19.01 -55.99
N LEU A 181 4.26 18.44 -55.30
CA LEU A 181 4.28 17.03 -54.92
C LEU A 181 4.29 16.12 -56.15
N GLU A 182 3.48 16.43 -57.17
CA GLU A 182 3.50 15.71 -58.45
C GLU A 182 4.88 15.74 -59.13
N ILE A 183 5.58 16.88 -59.08
CA ILE A 183 6.94 17.03 -59.60
C ILE A 183 7.92 16.14 -58.84
N VAL A 184 7.89 16.17 -57.50
CA VAL A 184 8.79 15.38 -56.66
C VAL A 184 8.53 13.88 -56.81
N ARG A 185 7.26 13.46 -56.78
CA ARG A 185 6.87 12.04 -56.89
C ARG A 185 7.28 11.38 -58.20
N LYS A 186 7.45 12.18 -59.27
CA LYS A 186 7.92 11.68 -60.57
C LYS A 186 9.35 11.09 -60.49
N ASP A 187 10.23 11.71 -59.72
CA ASP A 187 11.60 11.21 -59.53
C ASP A 187 11.77 10.42 -58.23
N HIS A 188 10.93 10.69 -57.23
CA HIS A 188 11.01 10.17 -55.87
C HIS A 188 9.66 9.63 -55.36
N PRO A 189 9.22 8.45 -55.82
CA PRO A 189 7.95 7.87 -55.39
C PRO A 189 7.91 7.54 -53.89
N ASP A 190 9.07 7.27 -53.27
CA ASP A 190 9.17 6.77 -51.89
C ASP A 190 9.76 7.78 -50.87
N ARG A 191 10.16 8.97 -51.32
CA ARG A 191 10.78 9.98 -50.42
C ARG A 191 9.76 10.64 -49.52
N ILE A 192 10.14 10.93 -48.28
CA ILE A 192 9.31 11.71 -47.37
C ILE A 192 9.28 13.18 -47.81
N VAL A 193 8.08 13.76 -47.84
CA VAL A 193 7.86 15.16 -48.24
C VAL A 193 7.09 15.89 -47.15
N MET A 194 7.54 17.09 -46.83
CA MET A 194 6.99 17.97 -45.82
C MET A 194 6.22 19.12 -46.45
N LEU A 195 4.99 19.34 -45.99
CA LEU A 195 4.03 20.32 -46.53
C LEU A 195 3.37 21.13 -45.40
N THR A 196 2.77 22.27 -45.74
CA THR A 196 1.97 23.07 -44.78
C THR A 196 0.71 23.64 -45.46
N GLY A 197 -0.19 24.25 -44.68
CA GLY A 197 -1.42 24.87 -45.17
C GLY A 197 -1.37 26.41 -45.17
N GLY A 198 -2.39 27.05 -45.75
CA GLY A 198 -2.45 28.51 -45.94
C GLY A 198 -3.22 29.28 -44.85
N GLY A 199 -2.74 29.28 -43.60
CA GLY A 199 -3.38 29.92 -42.44
C GLY A 199 -2.88 31.33 -42.06
N ASP A 200 -3.46 31.94 -41.01
CA ASP A 200 -3.02 33.23 -40.45
C ASP A 200 -1.98 33.11 -39.34
N ASN A 201 -1.77 31.90 -38.83
CA ASN A 201 -0.88 31.63 -37.70
C ASN A 201 0.03 30.44 -38.02
N ALA A 202 1.31 30.57 -37.65
CA ALA A 202 2.35 29.59 -37.92
C ALA A 202 2.08 28.22 -37.28
N ILE A 203 1.46 28.18 -36.09
CA ILE A 203 1.15 26.93 -35.39
C ILE A 203 -0.03 26.16 -36.00
N TYR A 204 -1.06 26.86 -36.47
CA TYR A 204 -2.29 26.24 -36.98
C TYR A 204 -2.27 26.06 -38.51
N ALA A 205 -1.15 26.36 -39.17
CA ALA A 205 -1.02 26.23 -40.61
C ALA A 205 -1.35 24.80 -41.13
N PRO A 206 -0.93 23.69 -40.49
CA PRO A 206 -1.30 22.34 -40.92
C PRO A 206 -2.82 22.12 -40.97
N GLN A 207 -3.56 22.66 -40.01
CA GLN A 207 -5.02 22.49 -39.90
C GLN A 207 -5.79 23.09 -41.08
N GLN A 208 -5.13 23.91 -41.90
CA GLN A 208 -5.69 24.52 -43.10
C GLN A 208 -5.39 23.72 -44.38
N MET A 209 -4.68 22.60 -44.33
CA MET A 209 -4.45 21.75 -45.49
C MET A 209 -5.75 21.05 -45.91
N ASP A 210 -5.91 20.76 -47.21
CA ASP A 210 -6.95 19.82 -47.66
C ASP A 210 -6.60 18.39 -47.20
N PRO A 211 -7.41 17.76 -46.32
CA PRO A 211 -7.12 16.41 -45.83
C PRO A 211 -7.03 15.35 -46.94
N ALA A 212 -7.64 15.60 -48.11
CA ALA A 212 -7.61 14.69 -49.24
C ALA A 212 -6.19 14.41 -49.76
N ILE A 213 -5.22 15.29 -49.50
CA ILE A 213 -3.83 15.10 -49.92
C ILE A 213 -3.16 13.89 -49.23
N PHE A 214 -3.64 13.51 -48.04
CA PHE A 214 -3.09 12.39 -47.26
C PHE A 214 -3.75 11.05 -47.59
N GLU A 215 -4.91 11.03 -48.24
CA GLU A 215 -5.69 9.80 -48.48
C GLU A 215 -4.94 8.76 -49.32
N ASN A 216 -4.00 9.21 -50.17
CA ASN A 216 -3.31 8.37 -51.14
C ASN A 216 -1.77 8.45 -51.04
N ASP A 217 -1.23 9.14 -50.04
CA ASP A 217 0.22 9.32 -49.86
C ASP A 217 0.59 9.29 -48.37
N ASP A 218 1.09 8.13 -47.93
CA ASP A 218 1.48 7.83 -46.56
C ASP A 218 2.90 8.30 -46.21
N LYS A 219 3.52 9.10 -47.09
CA LYS A 219 4.90 9.62 -47.01
C LYS A 219 4.93 11.15 -46.82
N LEU A 220 3.84 11.72 -46.33
CA LEU A 220 3.69 13.16 -46.09
C LEU A 220 3.77 13.50 -44.60
N ILE A 221 4.54 14.53 -44.26
CA ILE A 221 4.62 15.07 -42.90
C ILE A 221 4.19 16.55 -42.92
N PRO A 222 3.00 16.89 -42.38
CA PRO A 222 2.65 18.27 -42.12
C PRO A 222 3.62 18.96 -41.15
N TRP A 223 3.99 20.22 -41.43
CA TRP A 223 4.88 21.00 -40.55
C TRP A 223 4.31 22.37 -40.15
N PHE A 224 4.74 22.84 -38.98
CA PHE A 224 4.41 24.16 -38.42
C PHE A 224 5.62 24.80 -37.72
N HIS A 225 5.53 26.09 -37.39
CA HIS A 225 6.53 26.82 -36.59
C HIS A 225 5.92 27.40 -35.32
N PHE A 226 6.74 27.59 -34.29
CA PHE A 226 6.27 28.12 -33.01
C PHE A 226 7.19 29.19 -32.43
N TYR A 227 6.60 30.36 -32.14
CA TYR A 227 7.29 31.52 -31.60
C TYR A 227 6.42 32.29 -30.59
N TRP A 228 5.45 31.67 -29.94
CA TRP A 228 4.68 32.38 -28.91
C TRP A 228 5.33 32.21 -27.52
N PRO A 229 5.30 33.22 -26.62
CA PRO A 229 4.85 34.59 -26.85
C PRO A 229 5.86 35.42 -27.64
N ASN A 230 5.38 36.25 -28.58
CA ASN A 230 6.24 37.10 -29.42
C ASN A 230 7.10 38.08 -28.62
N THR A 231 6.65 38.50 -27.43
CA THR A 231 7.38 39.37 -26.49
C THR A 231 8.59 38.68 -25.85
N PHE A 232 8.73 37.37 -26.01
CA PHE A 232 9.87 36.60 -25.50
C PHE A 232 10.74 36.05 -26.64
N THR A 233 10.12 35.67 -27.75
CA THR A 233 10.79 34.96 -28.85
C THR A 233 11.19 35.85 -30.02
N LYS A 234 10.51 36.99 -30.25
CA LYS A 234 10.72 37.84 -31.43
C LYS A 234 11.12 39.26 -31.06
N TYR A 235 10.31 39.95 -30.25
CA TYR A 235 10.44 41.39 -29.98
C TYR A 235 10.45 41.73 -28.47
N PRO A 236 11.38 41.16 -27.68
CA PRO A 236 11.48 41.43 -26.24
C PRO A 236 11.85 42.87 -25.89
N GLU A 237 12.36 43.65 -26.84
CA GLU A 237 12.74 45.04 -26.68
C GLU A 237 11.56 46.03 -26.62
N ILE A 238 10.32 45.58 -26.85
CA ILE A 238 9.13 46.43 -26.82
C ILE A 238 8.85 46.92 -25.38
N GLU A 239 8.66 48.22 -25.20
CA GLU A 239 8.38 48.86 -23.91
C GLU A 239 7.14 48.24 -23.22
N GLY A 240 7.32 47.76 -21.98
CA GLY A 240 6.29 47.03 -21.22
C GLY A 240 6.40 45.51 -21.27
N SER A 241 7.29 44.96 -22.11
CA SER A 241 7.59 43.52 -22.14
C SER A 241 8.44 43.14 -20.92
N LYS A 242 8.16 41.97 -20.32
CA LYS A 242 9.08 41.31 -19.38
C LYS A 242 9.77 40.19 -20.17
N PRO A 243 11.09 40.26 -20.41
CA PRO A 243 11.81 39.29 -21.24
C PRO A 243 12.09 37.97 -20.48
N THR A 244 11.09 37.49 -19.75
CA THR A 244 11.10 36.31 -18.87
C THR A 244 10.01 35.35 -19.30
N TRP A 245 10.17 34.06 -19.03
CA TRP A 245 9.22 32.99 -19.34
C TRP A 245 9.36 31.87 -18.32
N GLY A 246 8.25 31.24 -17.93
CA GLY A 246 8.25 30.07 -17.04
C GLY A 246 7.16 30.09 -15.97
N SER A 247 6.12 30.91 -16.13
CA SER A 247 4.94 30.81 -15.27
C SER A 247 4.11 29.56 -15.63
N LYS A 248 3.31 29.09 -14.66
CA LYS A 248 2.39 27.97 -14.88
C LYS A 248 1.42 28.24 -16.04
N GLU A 249 0.90 29.46 -16.14
CA GLU A 249 -0.03 29.88 -17.19
C GLU A 249 0.63 29.90 -18.57
N GLU A 250 1.91 30.27 -18.64
CA GLU A 250 2.69 30.25 -19.89
C GLU A 250 2.94 28.82 -20.38
N TYR A 251 3.22 27.89 -19.45
CA TYR A 251 3.34 26.46 -19.75
C TYR A 251 2.01 25.86 -20.20
N GLU A 252 0.91 26.15 -19.50
CA GLU A 252 -0.44 25.69 -19.86
C GLU A 252 -0.87 26.22 -21.24
N SER A 253 -0.55 27.48 -21.56
CA SER A 253 -0.80 28.05 -22.89
C SER A 253 -0.01 27.32 -23.99
N LEU A 254 1.28 27.04 -23.74
CA LEU A 254 2.12 26.30 -24.68
C LEU A 254 1.58 24.88 -24.94
N ARG A 255 1.25 24.15 -23.86
CA ARG A 255 0.63 22.82 -23.95
C ARG A 255 -0.65 22.85 -24.76
N SER A 256 -1.57 23.77 -24.44
CA SER A 256 -2.86 23.88 -25.13
C SER A 256 -2.70 24.10 -26.63
N ASP A 257 -1.73 24.93 -27.01
CA ASP A 257 -1.37 25.20 -28.40
C ASP A 257 -0.88 23.93 -29.12
N PHE A 258 0.00 23.15 -28.49
CA PHE A 258 0.55 21.92 -29.07
C PHE A 258 -0.47 20.78 -29.13
N GLU A 259 -1.26 20.58 -28.08
CA GLU A 259 -2.35 19.59 -28.05
C GLU A 259 -3.39 19.87 -29.14
N ASN A 260 -3.65 21.15 -29.46
CA ASN A 260 -4.59 21.53 -30.50
C ASN A 260 -4.14 21.06 -31.89
N VAL A 261 -2.88 21.33 -32.26
CA VAL A 261 -2.34 20.90 -33.56
C VAL A 261 -2.13 19.39 -33.61
N LYS A 262 -1.67 18.77 -32.51
CA LYS A 262 -1.50 17.32 -32.41
C LYS A 262 -2.84 16.58 -32.54
N SER A 263 -3.89 17.06 -31.88
CA SER A 263 -5.22 16.47 -31.99
C SER A 263 -5.74 16.46 -33.43
N TRP A 264 -5.45 17.50 -34.22
CA TRP A 264 -5.80 17.50 -35.64
C TRP A 264 -5.03 16.44 -36.43
N ALA A 265 -3.73 16.30 -36.18
CA ALA A 265 -2.89 15.31 -36.85
C ALA A 265 -3.33 13.88 -36.53
N ASP A 266 -3.67 13.60 -35.27
CA ASP A 266 -4.16 12.29 -34.82
C ASP A 266 -5.51 11.89 -35.40
N GLN A 267 -6.38 12.87 -35.65
CA GLN A 267 -7.65 12.64 -36.34
C GLN A 267 -7.44 12.18 -37.78
N LEU A 268 -6.36 12.62 -38.43
CA LEU A 268 -6.00 12.29 -39.80
C LEU A 268 -4.99 11.13 -39.90
N ASN A 269 -4.47 10.64 -38.77
CA ASN A 269 -3.39 9.66 -38.71
C ASN A 269 -2.18 10.08 -39.55
N VAL A 270 -1.66 11.27 -39.27
CA VAL A 270 -0.44 11.80 -39.88
C VAL A 270 0.50 12.29 -38.77
N PRO A 271 1.82 12.15 -38.93
CA PRO A 271 2.77 12.73 -37.98
C PRO A 271 2.83 14.26 -38.13
N LEU A 272 3.52 14.93 -37.20
CA LEU A 272 3.81 16.37 -37.28
C LEU A 272 5.30 16.64 -37.26
N TYR A 273 5.69 17.84 -37.68
CA TYR A 273 7.04 18.34 -37.52
C TYR A 273 7.06 19.83 -37.14
N LEU A 274 7.73 20.16 -36.04
CA LEU A 274 7.98 21.53 -35.61
C LEU A 274 9.28 22.04 -36.25
N GLY A 275 9.17 22.68 -37.40
CA GLY A 275 10.35 23.04 -38.22
C GLY A 275 11.21 24.18 -37.67
N GLU A 276 10.63 25.05 -36.84
CA GLU A 276 11.34 26.17 -36.23
C GLU A 276 10.73 26.55 -34.88
N PHE A 277 11.60 26.63 -33.87
CA PHE A 277 11.34 27.31 -32.61
C PHE A 277 12.61 28.00 -32.10
N GLY A 278 12.46 28.92 -31.13
CA GLY A 278 13.61 29.54 -30.48
C GLY A 278 13.31 30.87 -29.81
N SER A 279 14.12 31.20 -28.81
CA SER A 279 14.00 32.40 -27.96
C SER A 279 15.06 33.44 -28.34
N ASN A 280 14.76 34.71 -28.10
CA ASN A 280 15.67 35.80 -28.47
C ASN A 280 16.84 35.90 -27.48
N ASN A 281 18.06 36.10 -27.96
CA ASN A 281 19.32 36.15 -27.20
C ASN A 281 19.36 37.25 -26.13
N VAL A 282 18.52 38.29 -26.25
CA VAL A 282 18.46 39.37 -25.26
C VAL A 282 17.60 39.03 -24.04
N CYS A 283 16.81 37.95 -24.11
CA CYS A 283 16.03 37.45 -22.99
C CYS A 283 16.93 36.77 -21.95
N ASP A 284 16.44 36.65 -20.71
CA ASP A 284 17.27 36.09 -19.65
C ASP A 284 17.60 34.59 -19.92
N PRO A 285 18.86 34.16 -19.69
CA PRO A 285 19.29 32.81 -20.07
C PRO A 285 18.49 31.66 -19.43
N VAL A 286 18.03 31.86 -18.19
CA VAL A 286 17.28 30.84 -17.43
C VAL A 286 15.89 30.64 -18.03
N SER A 287 15.15 31.72 -18.28
CA SER A 287 13.85 31.64 -18.96
C SER A 287 13.98 31.06 -20.37
N ARG A 288 15.06 31.39 -21.09
CA ARG A 288 15.31 30.82 -22.42
C ARG A 288 15.51 29.31 -22.34
N ALA A 289 16.28 28.85 -21.35
CA ALA A 289 16.47 27.43 -21.08
C ALA A 289 15.14 26.75 -20.71
N LYS A 290 14.35 27.33 -19.79
CA LYS A 290 13.02 26.83 -19.42
C LYS A 290 12.08 26.72 -20.64
N TYR A 291 12.08 27.71 -21.52
CA TYR A 291 11.27 27.70 -22.74
C TYR A 291 11.69 26.60 -23.72
N HIS A 292 13.00 26.42 -23.93
CA HIS A 292 13.53 25.35 -24.77
C HIS A 292 13.19 23.97 -24.19
N SER A 293 13.40 23.77 -22.88
CA SER A 293 13.03 22.54 -22.18
C SER A 293 11.53 22.24 -22.34
N ALA A 294 10.65 23.22 -22.11
CA ALA A 294 9.22 23.00 -22.20
C ALA A 294 8.74 22.61 -23.61
N ILE A 295 9.30 23.22 -24.66
CA ILE A 295 9.00 22.81 -26.04
C ILE A 295 9.47 21.38 -26.29
N VAL A 296 10.67 21.05 -25.83
CA VAL A 296 11.29 19.74 -26.01
C VAL A 296 10.49 18.65 -25.28
N GLU A 297 10.16 18.87 -24.01
CA GLU A 297 9.36 17.95 -23.19
C GLU A 297 7.97 17.74 -23.79
N LEU A 298 7.27 18.81 -24.14
CA LEU A 298 5.92 18.71 -24.70
C LEU A 298 5.89 18.04 -26.08
N SER A 299 6.88 18.28 -26.93
CA SER A 299 6.95 17.62 -28.24
C SER A 299 7.37 16.15 -28.15
N GLN A 300 8.14 15.76 -27.11
CA GLN A 300 8.36 14.34 -26.80
C GLN A 300 7.09 13.67 -26.27
N GLU A 301 6.41 14.30 -25.31
CA GLU A 301 5.15 13.82 -24.75
C GLU A 301 4.08 13.65 -25.83
N LEU A 302 4.01 14.62 -26.76
CA LEU A 302 3.06 14.64 -27.85
C LEU A 302 3.63 14.02 -29.14
N ASP A 303 4.72 13.26 -29.08
CA ASP A 303 5.25 12.44 -30.19
C ASP A 303 5.37 13.18 -31.55
N PHE A 304 6.13 14.27 -31.59
CA PHE A 304 6.55 14.87 -32.86
C PHE A 304 7.97 15.45 -32.85
N PRO A 305 8.73 15.30 -33.95
CA PRO A 305 10.06 15.87 -34.12
C PRO A 305 10.05 17.40 -34.20
N ARG A 306 11.21 18.00 -33.88
CA ARG A 306 11.40 19.45 -33.79
C ARG A 306 12.78 19.90 -34.25
N ALA A 307 12.92 21.14 -34.70
CA ALA A 307 14.23 21.74 -34.99
C ALA A 307 14.41 23.15 -34.38
N ILE A 308 15.50 23.33 -33.63
CA ILE A 308 15.83 24.61 -32.99
C ILE A 308 16.43 25.58 -34.02
N TRP A 309 15.87 26.79 -34.12
CA TRP A 309 16.29 27.82 -35.07
C TRP A 309 17.54 28.57 -34.58
N CYS A 310 18.70 28.23 -35.15
CA CYS A 310 19.93 28.99 -34.95
C CYS A 310 20.15 29.94 -36.14
N ALA A 311 19.73 31.19 -36.03
CA ALA A 311 19.75 32.16 -37.15
C ALA A 311 20.96 33.11 -37.16
N GLY A 312 21.92 32.89 -36.26
CA GLY A 312 23.05 33.79 -36.10
C GLY A 312 22.66 35.20 -35.60
N PRO A 313 23.58 36.18 -35.74
CA PRO A 313 23.42 37.51 -35.16
C PRO A 313 22.23 38.29 -35.71
N LYS A 314 21.81 38.05 -36.96
CA LYS A 314 20.78 38.85 -37.63
C LYS A 314 19.39 38.71 -37.01
N ALA A 315 19.03 37.52 -36.51
CA ALA A 315 17.71 37.29 -35.88
C ALA A 315 17.79 37.16 -34.35
N ASN A 316 18.96 37.40 -33.75
CA ASN A 316 19.21 37.24 -32.31
C ASN A 316 18.71 35.91 -31.75
N LYS A 317 18.94 34.78 -32.45
CA LYS A 317 18.59 33.43 -32.00
C LYS A 317 19.78 32.53 -32.24
N MET A 318 20.74 32.55 -31.31
CA MET A 318 22.02 31.85 -31.45
C MET A 318 22.19 30.90 -30.27
N ILE A 319 22.37 29.63 -30.59
CA ILE A 319 22.75 28.56 -29.64
C ILE A 319 24.10 27.93 -29.98
N TYR A 320 24.62 28.21 -31.17
CA TYR A 320 25.91 27.75 -31.66
C TYR A 320 26.66 28.91 -32.31
N LYS A 321 27.85 29.18 -31.80
CA LYS A 321 28.75 30.23 -32.26
C LYS A 321 29.62 29.65 -33.38
N ARG A 322 29.12 29.79 -34.61
CA ARG A 322 29.65 29.13 -35.81
C ARG A 322 31.13 29.40 -36.11
N VAL A 323 31.64 30.61 -35.80
CA VAL A 323 33.03 30.97 -36.09
C VAL A 323 33.97 30.35 -35.06
N GLU A 324 33.51 30.27 -33.81
CA GLU A 324 34.25 29.77 -32.67
C GLU A 324 34.17 28.23 -32.53
N GLY A 325 33.18 27.58 -33.14
CA GLY A 325 32.93 26.14 -32.94
C GLY A 325 32.42 25.84 -31.53
N GLU A 326 31.65 26.76 -30.92
CA GLU A 326 31.24 26.66 -29.52
C GLU A 326 29.71 26.69 -29.37
N TRP A 327 29.17 25.72 -28.64
CA TRP A 327 27.79 25.72 -28.19
C TRP A 327 27.57 26.64 -26.98
N ASP A 328 26.43 27.33 -26.94
CA ASP A 328 25.91 27.89 -25.70
C ASP A 328 25.35 26.75 -24.84
N LYS A 329 26.18 26.20 -23.95
CA LYS A 329 25.84 25.02 -23.14
C LYS A 329 24.54 25.16 -22.37
N GLY A 330 24.23 26.36 -21.86
CA GLY A 330 23.00 26.63 -21.11
C GLY A 330 21.74 26.65 -21.98
N GLN A 331 21.89 26.65 -23.30
CA GLN A 331 20.79 26.58 -24.27
C GLN A 331 20.80 25.27 -25.06
N LEU A 332 21.95 24.60 -25.14
CA LEU A 332 22.11 23.28 -25.72
C LEU A 332 21.50 22.19 -24.82
N ALA A 333 21.84 22.19 -23.53
CA ALA A 333 21.39 21.15 -22.60
C ALA A 333 19.86 20.96 -22.55
N PRO A 334 19.03 22.03 -22.54
CA PRO A 334 17.57 21.93 -22.65
C PRO A 334 17.02 21.18 -23.88
N LEU A 335 17.80 21.09 -24.97
CA LEU A 335 17.38 20.44 -26.21
C LEU A 335 17.53 18.93 -26.16
N PHE A 336 18.43 18.47 -25.30
CA PHE A 336 18.71 17.07 -25.01
C PHE A 336 18.50 16.87 -23.52
N PRO A 337 17.25 16.96 -23.03
CA PRO A 337 16.98 16.61 -21.65
C PRO A 337 17.56 15.22 -21.46
N LYS A 338 18.56 15.11 -20.56
CA LYS A 338 19.09 13.82 -20.12
C LYS A 338 17.88 13.06 -19.60
N GLU A 339 17.32 12.12 -20.40
CA GLU A 339 16.06 11.40 -20.17
C GLU A 339 15.50 11.62 -18.77
N ASN A 340 14.81 12.74 -18.53
CA ASN A 340 14.42 13.27 -17.21
C ASN A 340 14.98 12.45 -16.01
N LYS A 341 16.32 12.39 -15.85
CA LYS A 341 16.93 11.34 -15.02
C LYS A 341 16.82 11.77 -13.59
N LYS A 342 15.70 11.40 -12.98
CA LYS A 342 15.37 11.73 -11.61
C LYS A 342 16.17 10.87 -10.67
N ASN A 343 17.41 11.26 -10.41
CA ASN A 343 18.28 10.54 -9.52
C ASN A 343 17.87 10.79 -8.06
N VAL A 344 18.24 9.87 -7.18
CA VAL A 344 17.97 9.99 -5.75
C VAL A 344 19.23 9.65 -4.98
N VAL A 345 19.63 10.54 -4.07
CA VAL A 345 20.69 10.27 -3.11
C VAL A 345 20.10 10.35 -1.71
N LEU A 346 20.12 9.21 -1.01
CA LEU A 346 19.69 9.10 0.38
C LEU A 346 20.92 9.01 1.27
N ILE A 347 21.17 10.04 2.07
CA ILE A 347 22.19 10.07 3.11
C ILE A 347 21.51 9.77 4.45
N MET A 348 21.89 8.65 5.06
CA MET A 348 21.38 8.20 6.35
C MET A 348 22.51 8.09 7.36
N ILE A 349 22.38 8.74 8.51
CA ILE A 349 23.45 8.87 9.50
C ILE A 349 23.01 8.16 10.79
N ASP A 350 23.74 7.10 11.20
CA ASP A 350 23.40 6.28 12.36
C ASP A 350 23.55 7.08 13.67
N ASP A 351 22.51 7.10 14.51
CA ASP A 351 22.49 7.77 15.82
C ASP A 351 22.59 9.32 15.78
N LEU A 352 22.35 9.97 14.64
CA LEU A 352 22.39 11.45 14.58
C LEU A 352 21.10 12.08 15.12
N ASN A 353 21.21 12.94 16.13
CA ASN A 353 20.08 13.70 16.68
C ASN A 353 19.98 15.11 16.06
N THR A 354 19.06 15.93 16.56
CA THR A 354 18.86 17.31 16.09
C THR A 354 19.78 18.32 16.78
N ASP A 355 20.85 17.87 17.45
CA ASP A 355 21.81 18.73 18.12
C ASP A 355 22.86 19.25 17.12
N LEU A 356 22.41 20.09 16.20
CA LEU A 356 23.16 20.61 15.05
C LEU A 356 22.95 22.12 14.91
N PHE A 357 23.86 22.83 14.24
CA PHE A 357 23.74 24.27 14.02
C PHE A 357 22.46 24.64 13.26
N ALA A 358 22.18 23.97 12.14
CA ALA A 358 20.93 24.13 11.40
C ALA A 358 19.67 23.94 12.28
N PHE A 359 19.77 23.17 13.36
CA PHE A 359 18.67 22.87 14.31
C PHE A 359 18.83 23.61 15.65
N GLY A 360 19.60 24.71 15.66
CA GLY A 360 19.65 25.67 16.76
C GLY A 360 20.75 25.44 17.80
N ASN A 361 21.65 24.47 17.63
CA ASN A 361 22.84 24.35 18.47
C ASN A 361 24.08 24.96 17.80
N GLU A 362 24.39 26.21 18.16
CA GLU A 362 25.50 26.97 17.60
C GLU A 362 26.90 26.43 17.98
N GLU A 363 27.01 25.49 18.93
CA GLU A 363 28.30 24.94 19.35
C GLU A 363 28.88 23.95 18.33
N VAL A 364 28.01 23.25 17.59
CA VAL A 364 28.36 22.20 16.61
C VAL A 364 28.73 22.82 15.27
N ILE A 365 29.81 22.34 14.66
CA ILE A 365 30.31 22.86 13.37
C ILE A 365 29.92 21.89 12.25
N THR A 366 28.90 22.23 11.46
CA THR A 366 28.41 21.42 10.33
C THR A 366 28.11 22.26 9.08
N PRO A 367 29.10 22.98 8.53
CA PRO A 367 28.87 23.97 7.48
C PRO A 367 28.21 23.43 6.21
N ASN A 368 28.37 22.15 5.87
CA ASN A 368 27.75 21.58 4.66
C ASN A 368 26.27 21.27 4.89
N ILE A 369 25.93 20.64 6.02
CA ILE A 369 24.54 20.39 6.44
C ILE A 369 23.81 21.74 6.61
N ASP A 370 24.47 22.73 7.21
CA ASP A 370 23.92 24.07 7.39
C ASP A 370 23.61 24.72 6.04
N ALA A 371 24.56 24.72 5.10
CA ALA A 371 24.35 25.26 3.76
C ALA A 371 23.26 24.51 2.98
N LEU A 372 23.10 23.21 3.19
CA LEU A 372 22.03 22.41 2.56
C LEU A 372 20.67 22.74 3.17
N SER A 373 20.60 22.99 4.48
CA SER A 373 19.36 23.42 5.14
C SER A 373 18.84 24.76 4.57
N GLU A 374 19.74 25.64 4.12
CA GLU A 374 19.40 26.91 3.46
C GLU A 374 19.02 26.75 1.98
N GLN A 375 19.42 25.66 1.34
CA GLN A 375 19.15 25.39 -0.08
C GLN A 375 17.85 24.60 -0.31
N GLY A 376 17.42 23.81 0.67
CA GLY A 376 16.24 22.94 0.57
C GLY A 376 15.17 23.23 1.62
N ILE A 377 14.32 22.24 1.83
CA ILE A 377 13.36 22.24 2.93
C ILE A 377 13.96 21.56 4.16
N GLN A 378 13.88 22.24 5.30
CA GLN A 378 14.29 21.69 6.59
C GLN A 378 13.05 21.34 7.41
N TYR A 379 12.87 20.05 7.70
CA TYR A 379 11.82 19.58 8.60
C TYR A 379 12.38 19.46 10.01
N THR A 380 11.92 20.36 10.88
CA THR A 380 12.44 20.42 12.25
C THR A 380 11.74 19.48 13.21
N ASN A 381 10.80 18.66 12.74
CA ASN A 381 9.95 17.82 13.57
C ASN A 381 9.73 16.42 12.96
N THR A 382 10.78 15.83 12.37
CA THR A 382 10.72 14.47 11.83
C THR A 382 10.92 13.43 12.92
N GLN A 383 10.05 12.42 12.98
CA GLN A 383 10.13 11.31 13.92
C GLN A 383 10.56 10.01 13.22
N CYS A 384 11.41 9.23 13.90
CA CYS A 384 11.66 7.84 13.52
C CYS A 384 10.45 6.97 13.85
N SER A 385 10.33 5.81 13.20
CA SER A 385 9.25 4.87 13.49
C SER A 385 9.54 4.00 14.71
N TYR A 386 10.81 3.80 15.05
CA TYR A 386 11.25 3.03 16.20
C TYR A 386 12.64 3.51 16.65
N PRO A 387 12.89 3.82 17.93
CA PRO A 387 14.16 4.40 18.39
C PRO A 387 15.30 3.37 18.55
N VAL A 388 15.47 2.50 17.54
CA VAL A 388 16.51 1.46 17.40
C VAL A 388 16.81 1.25 15.91
N CYS A 389 18.10 1.19 15.57
CA CYS A 389 18.59 1.14 14.18
C CYS A 389 17.82 0.20 13.24
N GLY A 390 17.87 -1.12 13.48
CA GLY A 390 17.23 -2.12 12.60
C GLY A 390 15.76 -1.89 12.32
N PRO A 391 14.89 -1.85 13.35
CA PRO A 391 13.47 -1.53 13.21
C PRO A 391 13.19 -0.21 12.46
N SER A 392 13.92 0.87 12.77
CA SER A 392 13.70 2.17 12.11
C SER A 392 14.05 2.12 10.62
N ARG A 393 15.19 1.52 10.29
CA ARG A 393 15.69 1.37 8.92
C ARG A 393 14.76 0.49 8.09
N ALA A 394 14.28 -0.62 8.68
CA ALA A 394 13.28 -1.47 8.06
C ALA A 394 12.01 -0.67 7.74
N SER A 395 11.49 0.10 8.71
CA SER A 395 10.32 0.95 8.49
C SER A 395 10.50 1.98 7.38
N LEU A 396 11.60 2.73 7.37
CA LEU A 396 11.89 3.70 6.30
C LEU A 396 11.91 3.02 4.93
N LEU A 397 12.63 1.90 4.82
CA LEU A 397 12.84 1.21 3.54
C LEU A 397 11.61 0.44 3.07
N THR A 398 10.67 0.08 3.95
CA THR A 398 9.38 -0.53 3.56
C THR A 398 8.24 0.47 3.48
N GLY A 399 8.38 1.67 4.06
CA GLY A 399 7.33 2.68 4.13
C GLY A 399 6.17 2.25 5.04
N THR A 400 6.44 1.38 6.01
CA THR A 400 5.45 0.79 6.92
C THR A 400 5.90 0.85 8.37
N TYR A 401 4.95 0.86 9.29
CA TYR A 401 5.24 0.82 10.73
C TYR A 401 5.83 -0.54 11.15
N PRO A 402 6.61 -0.61 12.24
CA PRO A 402 7.29 -1.82 12.66
C PRO A 402 6.34 -2.99 12.94
N GLU A 403 5.10 -2.74 13.33
CA GLU A 403 4.12 -3.81 13.51
C GLU A 403 3.68 -4.43 12.17
N ARG A 404 3.65 -3.67 11.06
CA ARG A 404 3.27 -4.18 9.73
C ARG A 404 4.40 -4.98 9.09
N ASN A 405 5.64 -4.51 9.20
CA ASN A 405 6.81 -5.24 8.68
C ASN A 405 7.33 -6.32 9.64
N GLY A 406 6.92 -6.27 10.91
CA GLY A 406 7.26 -7.24 11.97
C GLY A 406 8.67 -7.09 12.56
N VAL A 407 9.50 -6.17 12.07
CA VAL A 407 10.86 -5.95 12.56
C VAL A 407 10.82 -5.04 13.79
N THR A 408 10.70 -5.64 14.98
CA THR A 408 10.54 -4.92 16.25
C THR A 408 11.74 -5.08 17.20
N ASN A 409 12.82 -5.72 16.73
CA ASN A 409 14.10 -5.86 17.43
C ASN A 409 15.20 -6.22 16.42
N LEU A 410 16.42 -6.46 16.90
CA LEU A 410 17.61 -6.73 16.10
C LEU A 410 17.83 -8.23 15.76
N THR A 411 16.82 -9.07 15.96
CA THR A 411 16.90 -10.53 15.69
C THR A 411 15.88 -11.01 14.66
N LEU A 412 14.91 -10.16 14.31
CA LEU A 412 13.85 -10.48 13.36
C LEU A 412 14.22 -9.99 11.97
N GLN A 413 14.25 -10.89 10.97
CA GLN A 413 14.63 -10.51 9.61
C GLN A 413 13.40 -10.16 8.77
N LEU A 414 13.52 -9.12 7.93
CA LEU A 414 12.43 -8.62 7.10
C LEU A 414 11.88 -9.68 6.14
N ASN A 415 12.75 -10.50 5.55
CA ASN A 415 12.39 -11.63 4.68
C ASN A 415 11.65 -12.76 5.42
N GLU A 416 11.77 -12.83 6.74
CA GLU A 416 11.05 -13.80 7.58
C GLU A 416 9.71 -13.23 8.05
N THR A 417 9.67 -11.94 8.41
CA THR A 417 8.50 -11.31 9.02
C THR A 417 7.52 -10.75 8.00
N ALA A 418 7.99 -10.26 6.86
CA ALA A 418 7.16 -9.66 5.82
C ALA A 418 7.77 -9.81 4.40
N PRO A 419 7.95 -11.05 3.90
CA PRO A 419 8.55 -11.30 2.58
C PRO A 419 7.74 -10.74 1.40
N GLU A 420 6.49 -10.32 1.62
CA GLU A 420 5.64 -9.71 0.60
C GLU A 420 5.87 -8.21 0.40
N LEU A 421 6.60 -7.54 1.31
CA LEU A 421 6.82 -6.10 1.24
C LEU A 421 8.02 -5.78 0.36
N THR A 422 7.78 -5.09 -0.76
CA THR A 422 8.82 -4.57 -1.63
C THR A 422 9.49 -3.34 -0.99
N THR A 423 10.80 -3.40 -0.82
CA THR A 423 11.55 -2.25 -0.27
C THR A 423 11.72 -1.13 -1.31
N LEU A 424 11.95 0.11 -0.88
CA LEU A 424 12.19 1.26 -1.76
C LEU A 424 13.29 1.00 -2.81
N PRO A 425 14.50 0.57 -2.44
CA PRO A 425 15.55 0.27 -3.43
C PRO A 425 15.16 -0.89 -4.36
N GLU A 426 14.45 -1.90 -3.86
CA GLU A 426 13.94 -2.99 -4.70
C GLU A 426 12.92 -2.49 -5.74
N LEU A 427 11.99 -1.62 -5.34
CA LEU A 427 11.03 -1.02 -6.26
C LEU A 427 11.74 -0.23 -7.37
N LEU A 428 12.73 0.60 -7.01
CA LEU A 428 13.46 1.41 -7.99
C LEU A 428 14.30 0.53 -8.93
N SER A 429 14.98 -0.49 -8.40
CA SER A 429 15.71 -1.50 -9.18
C SER A 429 14.79 -2.18 -10.21
N GLN A 430 13.61 -2.63 -9.77
CA GLN A 430 12.59 -3.23 -10.63
C GLN A 430 12.03 -2.26 -11.70
N ASN A 431 12.16 -0.95 -11.48
CA ASN A 431 11.71 0.10 -12.40
C ASN A 431 12.87 0.77 -13.18
N GLY A 432 13.99 0.05 -13.35
CA GLY A 432 15.05 0.43 -14.29
C GLY A 432 16.09 1.41 -13.74
N TYR A 433 16.10 1.65 -12.43
CA TYR A 433 17.15 2.42 -11.77
C TYR A 433 18.39 1.56 -11.56
N LYS A 434 19.57 2.17 -11.68
CA LYS A 434 20.77 1.66 -11.00
C LYS A 434 20.61 1.91 -9.51
N THR A 435 20.65 0.87 -8.69
CA THR A 435 20.52 0.99 -7.24
C THR A 435 21.78 0.48 -6.55
N ALA A 436 22.31 1.28 -5.64
CA ALA A 436 23.44 0.88 -4.82
C ALA A 436 23.31 1.43 -3.40
N ALA A 437 23.97 0.73 -2.48
CA ALA A 437 24.15 1.20 -1.12
C ALA A 437 25.63 1.12 -0.72
N VAL A 438 26.04 2.08 0.08
CA VAL A 438 27.37 2.14 0.69
C VAL A 438 27.22 2.40 2.18
N GLY A 439 27.98 1.69 3.01
CA GLY A 439 27.85 1.81 4.46
C GLY A 439 26.54 1.20 4.99
N LYS A 440 26.12 1.59 6.19
CA LYS A 440 24.98 0.97 6.90
C LYS A 440 23.67 1.59 6.42
N ILE A 441 22.96 0.92 5.50
CA ILE A 441 21.59 1.29 5.08
C ILE A 441 20.56 0.39 5.74
N PHE A 442 20.57 -0.91 5.42
CA PHE A 442 19.93 -1.92 6.24
C PHE A 442 20.78 -2.22 7.48
N ASP A 443 20.14 -2.59 8.59
CA ASP A 443 20.86 -3.27 9.65
C ASP A 443 21.13 -4.72 9.22
N PRO A 444 22.39 -5.18 9.22
CA PRO A 444 22.75 -6.49 8.70
C PRO A 444 22.10 -7.66 9.44
N ARG A 445 21.59 -7.44 10.66
CA ARG A 445 20.92 -8.47 11.46
C ARG A 445 19.45 -8.65 11.10
N ASN A 446 18.87 -7.71 10.34
CA ASN A 446 17.45 -7.65 10.02
C ASN A 446 17.15 -7.94 8.54
N VAL A 447 18.14 -8.38 7.76
CA VAL A 447 18.00 -8.74 6.33
C VAL A 447 18.87 -9.97 5.99
N ASP A 448 18.75 -10.50 4.77
CA ASP A 448 19.44 -11.72 4.32
C ASP A 448 20.96 -11.55 4.06
N ASN A 449 21.64 -12.67 3.77
CA ASN A 449 23.06 -12.70 3.44
C ASN A 449 23.28 -12.11 2.05
N GLY A 450 23.74 -10.85 1.98
CA GLY A 450 23.77 -10.03 0.76
C GLY A 450 23.02 -8.70 0.92
N HIS A 451 22.29 -8.55 2.04
CA HIS A 451 21.55 -7.38 2.52
C HIS A 451 20.48 -6.85 1.56
N HIS A 452 19.69 -7.80 1.08
CA HIS A 452 18.57 -7.74 0.15
C HIS A 452 19.00 -7.71 -1.32
N GLU A 453 19.43 -8.85 -1.88
CA GLU A 453 19.99 -8.96 -3.25
C GLU A 453 19.10 -8.34 -4.36
N GLN A 454 17.78 -8.32 -4.15
CA GLN A 454 16.83 -7.73 -5.11
C GLN A 454 16.83 -6.18 -5.08
N ALA A 455 17.35 -5.59 -4.01
CA ALA A 455 17.38 -4.15 -3.80
C ALA A 455 18.52 -3.44 -4.54
N TRP A 456 19.61 -4.14 -4.86
CA TRP A 456 20.85 -3.54 -5.33
C TRP A 456 21.26 -4.09 -6.70
N THR A 457 21.44 -3.22 -7.68
CA THR A 457 22.01 -3.59 -8.99
C THR A 457 23.53 -3.68 -8.97
N SER A 458 24.17 -3.03 -8.01
CA SER A 458 25.60 -3.13 -7.73
C SER A 458 25.84 -3.94 -6.45
N ASP A 459 26.95 -4.66 -6.39
CA ASP A 459 27.28 -5.51 -5.23
C ASP A 459 27.36 -4.69 -3.94
N TYR A 460 26.51 -5.01 -2.98
CA TYR A 460 26.55 -4.39 -1.66
C TYR A 460 27.66 -5.02 -0.80
N THR A 461 28.62 -4.20 -0.41
CA THR A 461 29.70 -4.62 0.49
C THR A 461 29.27 -4.42 1.94
N ASP A 462 29.34 -5.48 2.74
CA ASP A 462 29.11 -5.40 4.19
C ASP A 462 29.99 -4.27 4.78
N PRO A 463 29.41 -3.32 5.53
CA PRO A 463 30.15 -2.21 6.15
C PRO A 463 31.29 -2.65 7.09
N SER A 464 31.33 -3.92 7.50
CA SER A 464 32.40 -4.53 8.28
C SER A 464 33.52 -5.13 7.44
N HIS A 465 33.40 -5.19 6.11
CA HIS A 465 34.40 -5.73 5.20
C HIS A 465 35.23 -4.65 4.48
N TYR A 466 34.98 -3.37 4.74
CA TYR A 466 35.84 -2.28 4.28
C TYR A 466 37.20 -2.34 4.98
N THR A 467 38.26 -2.50 4.19
CA THR A 467 39.64 -2.66 4.65
C THR A 467 40.40 -1.36 4.53
N TYR A 468 41.23 -1.07 5.53
CA TYR A 468 42.05 0.13 5.50
C TYR A 468 43.31 -0.02 4.64
N PRO A 469 43.81 1.08 4.04
CA PRO A 469 45.10 1.09 3.38
C PRO A 469 46.25 0.65 4.31
N ASP A 470 47.11 -0.25 3.82
CA ASP A 470 48.28 -0.76 4.55
C ASP A 470 49.23 0.36 5.03
N GLU A 471 49.23 1.51 4.35
CA GLU A 471 50.08 2.66 4.67
C GLU A 471 49.73 3.36 5.99
N TYR A 472 48.51 3.16 6.49
CA TYR A 472 48.10 3.66 7.81
C TYR A 472 48.63 2.79 8.98
N GLY A 473 49.29 1.66 8.69
CA GLY A 473 50.07 0.88 9.67
C GLY A 473 49.25 0.28 10.82
N ASP A 474 49.86 0.13 12.01
CA ASP A 474 49.27 -0.55 13.19
C ASP A 474 48.00 0.14 13.74
N PHE A 475 47.70 1.36 13.28
CA PHE A 475 46.51 2.14 13.63
C PHE A 475 45.21 1.51 13.08
N VAL A 476 45.34 0.72 12.04
CA VAL A 476 44.24 0.01 11.37
C VAL A 476 44.62 -1.44 11.17
N SER A 477 43.75 -2.37 11.55
CA SER A 477 44.00 -3.81 11.37
C SER A 477 42.75 -4.51 10.90
N GLY A 478 42.73 -4.88 9.62
CA GLY A 478 41.56 -5.50 8.98
C GLY A 478 40.42 -4.51 8.87
N ASN A 479 39.33 -4.74 9.60
CA ASN A 479 38.17 -3.84 9.69
C ASN A 479 38.10 -3.07 11.02
N LYS A 480 39.10 -3.22 11.89
CA LYS A 480 39.14 -2.55 13.19
C LYS A 480 40.06 -1.34 13.18
N TYR A 481 39.53 -0.23 13.64
CA TYR A 481 40.28 0.91 14.16
C TYR A 481 40.98 0.51 15.46
N ARG A 482 42.23 0.97 15.69
CA ARG A 482 42.93 0.74 16.96
C ARG A 482 43.81 1.92 17.38
N VAL A 483 43.40 2.64 18.44
CA VAL A 483 44.34 3.30 19.37
C VAL A 483 44.28 2.62 20.75
N GLU A 484 43.08 2.38 21.29
CA GLU A 484 42.87 1.55 22.49
C GLU A 484 41.50 0.85 22.45
N ASP A 485 41.50 -0.50 22.45
CA ASP A 485 40.27 -1.29 22.30
C ASP A 485 39.29 -1.10 23.48
N GLY A 486 38.02 -0.84 23.19
CA GLY A 486 36.94 -0.74 24.17
C GLY A 486 36.76 0.64 24.81
N MET A 487 37.23 1.71 24.17
CA MET A 487 37.00 3.11 24.60
C MET A 487 35.70 3.67 24.01
N SER A 488 35.00 4.52 24.77
CA SER A 488 33.74 5.17 24.35
C SER A 488 33.94 6.23 23.27
N TYR A 489 35.13 6.84 23.22
CA TYR A 489 35.57 7.72 22.15
C TYR A 489 37.08 7.58 21.91
N GLU A 490 37.52 7.87 20.68
CA GLU A 490 38.95 7.88 20.32
C GLU A 490 39.28 9.02 19.35
N ILE A 491 40.42 9.67 19.58
CA ILE A 491 40.98 10.71 18.70
C ILE A 491 41.96 10.06 17.75
N GLY A 492 41.78 10.31 16.45
CA GLY A 492 42.74 9.93 15.42
C GLY A 492 44.19 10.36 15.66
N PRO A 493 45.18 9.61 15.16
CA PRO A 493 46.56 10.02 15.11
C PRO A 493 46.72 11.13 14.08
N GLU A 494 47.78 11.91 14.27
CA GLU A 494 48.19 12.90 13.28
C GLU A 494 48.62 12.20 11.99
N ASN A 495 48.19 12.74 10.85
CA ASN A 495 48.51 12.29 9.47
C ASN A 495 47.70 11.11 8.91
N VAL A 496 46.57 10.73 9.51
CA VAL A 496 45.60 9.85 8.84
C VAL A 496 44.44 10.67 8.27
N GLY A 497 44.17 10.49 6.98
CA GLY A 497 43.07 11.14 6.27
C GLY A 497 41.71 10.55 6.63
N ASP A 498 40.65 11.09 6.02
CA ASP A 498 39.28 10.61 6.26
C ASP A 498 39.07 9.19 5.73
N ASP A 499 39.73 8.86 4.63
CA ASP A 499 39.81 7.54 3.97
C ASP A 499 40.52 6.47 4.83
N GLY A 500 41.21 6.88 5.91
CA GLY A 500 41.70 5.98 6.95
C GLY A 500 40.61 5.49 7.92
N TYR A 501 39.36 5.90 7.72
CA TYR A 501 38.20 5.57 8.57
C TYR A 501 37.06 5.03 7.68
N GLN A 502 36.20 4.17 8.25
CA GLN A 502 35.16 3.49 7.47
C GLN A 502 34.22 4.47 6.76
N ASP A 503 33.77 5.54 7.43
CA ASP A 503 32.85 6.50 6.83
C ASP A 503 33.50 7.34 5.71
N GLY A 504 34.81 7.54 5.74
CA GLY A 504 35.54 8.16 4.64
C GLY A 504 35.68 7.20 3.46
N GLN A 505 35.91 5.92 3.72
CA GLN A 505 35.90 4.88 2.68
C GLN A 505 34.51 4.69 2.06
N PHE A 506 33.44 4.82 2.86
CA PHE A 506 32.08 4.85 2.33
C PHE A 506 31.89 6.04 1.39
N THR A 507 32.49 7.18 1.73
CA THR A 507 32.44 8.37 0.86
C THR A 507 33.19 8.11 -0.44
N GLU A 508 34.43 7.63 -0.39
CA GLU A 508 35.22 7.31 -1.60
C GLU A 508 34.48 6.32 -2.51
N HIS A 509 33.93 5.23 -1.96
CA HIS A 509 33.17 4.26 -2.75
C HIS A 509 31.86 4.86 -3.31
N ALA A 510 31.19 5.74 -2.57
CA ALA A 510 30.04 6.48 -3.09
C ALA A 510 30.44 7.41 -4.25
N LEU A 511 31.60 8.07 -4.18
CA LEU A 511 32.11 8.90 -5.28
C LEU A 511 32.42 8.06 -6.53
N GLU A 512 33.01 6.88 -6.36
CA GLU A 512 33.24 5.92 -7.46
C GLU A 512 31.93 5.48 -8.13
N LEU A 513 30.90 5.17 -7.33
CA LEU A 513 29.58 4.82 -7.84
C LEU A 513 28.89 5.99 -8.55
N LEU A 514 29.00 7.22 -8.03
CA LEU A 514 28.49 8.41 -8.71
C LEU A 514 29.15 8.62 -10.08
N ASP A 515 30.45 8.39 -10.18
CA ASP A 515 31.19 8.47 -11.44
C ASP A 515 30.72 7.41 -12.43
N GLU A 516 30.54 6.17 -11.98
CA GLU A 516 30.03 5.08 -12.81
C GLU A 516 28.58 5.32 -13.25
N PHE A 517 27.74 5.81 -12.35
CA PHE A 517 26.31 5.97 -12.59
C PHE A 517 26.02 7.18 -13.47
N SER A 518 26.72 8.29 -13.28
CA SER A 518 26.60 9.49 -14.13
C SER A 518 26.99 9.24 -15.58
N ALA A 519 27.87 8.26 -15.84
CA ALA A 519 28.24 7.83 -17.19
C ALA A 519 27.16 6.98 -17.89
N SER A 520 26.17 6.44 -17.15
CA SER A 520 25.08 5.61 -17.68
C SER A 520 23.92 6.45 -18.20
N SER A 521 23.10 5.93 -19.12
CA SER A 521 21.81 6.54 -19.50
C SER A 521 20.67 6.27 -18.50
N GLN A 522 20.81 5.29 -17.60
CA GLN A 522 19.79 4.99 -16.58
C GLN A 522 19.83 5.99 -15.41
N PRO A 523 18.69 6.31 -14.76
CA PRO A 523 18.68 7.04 -13.50
C PRO A 523 19.25 6.18 -12.37
N PHE A 524 19.67 6.80 -11.26
CA PHE A 524 20.22 6.08 -10.12
C PHE A 524 19.58 6.41 -8.77
N PHE A 525 19.58 5.42 -7.88
CA PHE A 525 19.33 5.55 -6.45
C PHE A 525 20.59 5.13 -5.70
N LEU A 526 21.25 6.08 -5.03
CA LEU A 526 22.42 5.81 -4.21
C LEU A 526 22.10 6.10 -2.75
N ALA A 527 22.15 5.07 -1.91
CA ALA A 527 21.98 5.21 -0.47
C ALA A 527 23.34 5.15 0.24
N VAL A 528 23.71 6.21 0.97
CA VAL A 528 24.96 6.29 1.72
C VAL A 528 24.66 6.32 3.21
N GLY A 529 25.11 5.28 3.91
CA GLY A 529 24.82 5.01 5.31
C GLY A 529 26.03 5.21 6.20
N TYR A 530 26.15 6.37 6.83
CA TYR A 530 27.25 6.66 7.75
C TYR A 530 27.02 6.03 9.12
N LYS A 531 28.09 5.51 9.75
CA LYS A 531 28.05 4.92 11.09
C LYS A 531 28.23 5.97 12.18
N LYS A 532 29.12 6.95 12.01
CA LYS A 532 29.20 8.02 13.01
C LYS A 532 27.95 8.91 12.93
N PRO A 533 27.46 9.45 14.06
CA PRO A 533 28.07 9.44 15.39
C PRO A 533 27.73 8.23 16.29
N HIS A 534 27.25 7.09 15.79
CA HIS A 534 27.08 5.88 16.64
C HIS A 534 28.37 5.51 17.39
N LEU A 535 28.22 5.08 18.65
CA LEU A 535 29.32 4.64 19.52
C LEU A 535 30.19 3.53 18.87
N PRO A 536 31.50 3.45 19.18
CA PRO A 536 32.27 4.47 19.90
C PRO A 536 32.46 5.74 19.06
N PHE A 537 32.57 6.90 19.70
CA PHE A 537 32.74 8.18 19.03
C PHE A 537 34.18 8.33 18.52
N VAL A 538 34.40 7.95 17.27
CA VAL A 538 35.73 7.90 16.65
C VAL A 538 35.76 8.81 15.43
N ALA A 539 36.66 9.78 15.44
CA ALA A 539 36.85 10.71 14.32
C ALA A 539 38.33 11.08 14.11
N PRO A 540 38.72 11.55 12.91
CA PRO A 540 40.04 12.14 12.67
C PRO A 540 40.34 13.31 13.61
N LYS A 541 41.61 13.45 14.03
CA LYS A 541 42.05 14.50 14.96
C LYS A 541 41.60 15.91 14.55
N LYS A 542 41.67 16.20 13.25
CA LYS A 542 41.31 17.52 12.70
C LYS A 542 39.88 17.96 13.05
N TYR A 543 38.96 17.03 13.34
CA TYR A 543 37.60 17.35 13.75
C TYR A 543 37.49 17.60 15.25
N PHE A 544 38.28 16.92 16.08
CA PHE A 544 38.41 17.26 17.50
C PHE A 544 39.04 18.64 17.69
N ASP A 545 40.02 18.99 16.85
CA ASP A 545 40.71 20.28 16.88
C ASP A 545 39.77 21.48 16.63
N LEU A 546 38.62 21.26 15.98
CA LEU A 546 37.57 22.29 15.80
C LEU A 546 36.94 22.75 17.13
N TYR A 547 37.06 21.91 18.17
CA TYR A 547 36.48 22.12 19.49
C TYR A 547 37.55 22.38 20.57
N GLU A 548 38.84 22.44 20.20
CA GLU A 548 39.92 22.69 21.16
C GLU A 548 39.73 24.05 21.86
N GLY A 549 39.70 24.02 23.20
CA GLY A 549 39.52 25.22 24.02
C GLY A 549 38.10 25.79 24.04
N LYS A 550 37.12 25.14 23.42
CA LYS A 550 35.69 25.46 23.57
C LYS A 550 35.15 24.88 24.88
N ASP A 551 34.27 25.62 25.54
CA ASP A 551 33.50 25.11 26.68
C ASP A 551 32.18 24.55 26.16
N ILE A 552 32.03 23.23 26.17
CA ILE A 552 30.84 22.53 25.67
C ILE A 552 29.74 22.53 26.74
N SER A 553 28.54 22.90 26.34
CA SER A 553 27.37 22.90 27.20
C SER A 553 26.87 21.49 27.48
N LEU A 554 26.52 21.21 28.73
CA LEU A 554 25.83 19.97 29.10
C LEU A 554 24.32 20.16 29.01
N ALA A 555 23.60 19.04 28.86
CA ALA A 555 22.15 19.06 28.85
C ALA A 555 21.59 19.79 30.09
N PRO A 556 20.76 20.83 29.91
CA PRO A 556 20.30 21.68 31.02
C PRO A 556 19.29 20.98 31.95
N TYR A 557 18.74 19.84 31.52
CA TYR A 557 17.80 19.04 32.30
C TYR A 557 18.24 17.56 32.27
N GLN A 558 18.69 17.05 33.40
CA GLN A 558 19.24 15.69 33.55
C GLN A 558 18.46 14.89 34.60
N LYS A 559 17.14 15.02 34.58
CA LYS A 559 16.23 14.37 35.53
C LYS A 559 15.08 13.69 34.80
N MET A 560 14.40 12.80 35.51
CA MET A 560 13.10 12.30 35.07
C MET A 560 12.08 13.45 34.92
N PRO A 561 11.31 13.53 33.83
CA PRO A 561 10.19 14.45 33.74
C PRO A 561 9.26 14.27 34.93
N GLU A 562 8.81 15.37 35.52
CA GLU A 562 7.84 15.30 36.61
C GLU A 562 6.55 14.64 36.12
N GLY A 563 6.10 13.59 36.81
CA GLY A 563 4.88 12.86 36.45
C GLY A 563 5.03 11.81 35.33
N ALA A 564 6.25 11.57 34.82
CA ALA A 564 6.54 10.41 33.97
C ALA A 564 6.73 9.12 34.78
N ASP A 565 6.57 7.97 34.13
CA ASP A 565 6.80 6.64 34.68
C ASP A 565 8.18 6.09 34.26
N GLU A 566 8.76 5.21 35.08
CA GLU A 566 10.05 4.56 34.80
C GLU A 566 10.07 3.75 33.49
N ILE A 567 8.89 3.40 32.95
CA ILE A 567 8.76 2.76 31.65
C ILE A 567 9.36 3.60 30.52
N SER A 568 9.33 4.93 30.64
CA SER A 568 9.89 5.85 29.63
C SER A 568 11.42 5.94 29.66
N TYR A 569 12.06 5.34 30.68
CA TYR A 569 13.51 5.40 30.93
C TYR A 569 14.24 4.13 30.53
N LYS A 570 15.38 4.22 29.86
CA LYS A 570 16.22 3.05 29.60
C LYS A 570 17.62 3.27 30.16
N GLU A 571 18.10 2.30 30.93
CA GLU A 571 19.50 2.26 31.35
C GLU A 571 20.43 2.30 30.14
N PRO A 572 21.51 3.10 30.16
CA PRO A 572 22.42 3.30 29.04
C PRO A 572 23.40 2.12 28.88
N THR A 573 22.87 0.90 28.73
CA THR A 573 23.62 -0.37 28.74
C THR A 573 24.65 -0.48 27.61
N GLU A 574 24.46 0.27 26.52
CA GLU A 574 25.44 0.35 25.43
C GLU A 574 26.68 1.17 25.82
N LEU A 575 26.47 2.30 26.50
CA LEU A 575 27.57 3.16 26.94
C LEU A 575 28.36 2.51 28.09
N THR A 576 27.70 1.82 29.02
CA THR A 576 28.39 1.14 30.14
C THR A 576 29.27 -0.03 29.71
N GLY A 577 29.18 -0.47 28.45
CA GLY A 577 30.05 -1.50 27.89
C GLY A 577 31.50 -1.04 27.63
N TYR A 578 31.77 0.26 27.67
CA TYR A 578 33.09 0.84 27.38
C TYR A 578 33.94 0.99 28.65
N LYS A 579 35.25 0.74 28.54
CA LYS A 579 36.20 0.64 29.66
C LYS A 579 36.43 1.95 30.42
N ASP A 580 36.28 3.06 29.72
CA ASP A 580 36.45 4.43 30.24
C ASP A 580 35.14 5.02 30.78
N ILE A 581 34.07 4.24 30.74
CA ILE A 581 32.80 4.52 31.42
C ILE A 581 32.82 3.77 32.76
N PRO A 582 32.62 4.46 33.90
CA PRO A 582 32.65 3.80 35.21
C PRO A 582 31.64 2.65 35.31
N GLU A 583 32.10 1.46 35.72
CA GLU A 583 31.34 0.18 35.79
C GLU A 583 30.09 0.26 36.69
N VAL A 584 30.13 1.19 37.67
CA VAL A 584 29.03 1.57 38.53
C VAL A 584 29.10 3.09 38.58
N TRP A 585 28.14 3.82 38.00
CA TRP A 585 27.92 5.24 38.32
C TRP A 585 27.69 5.35 39.84
N GLU A 586 28.78 5.46 40.62
CA GLU A 586 28.91 5.15 42.06
C GLU A 586 27.54 5.07 42.79
N ASP A 587 26.96 3.86 42.82
CA ASP A 587 25.72 3.42 43.50
C ASP A 587 24.32 3.95 43.07
N THR A 588 24.10 4.71 41.98
CA THR A 588 22.86 5.54 41.89
C THR A 588 22.28 5.90 40.50
N TYR A 589 21.87 4.91 39.70
CA TYR A 589 20.82 5.18 38.68
C TYR A 589 19.40 5.11 39.29
N LEU A 590 19.25 4.42 40.42
CA LEU A 590 17.96 4.02 41.02
C LEU A 590 17.09 5.17 41.57
N GLU A 591 17.57 6.41 41.59
CA GLU A 591 16.79 7.57 42.08
C GLU A 591 16.73 8.74 41.08
N PHE A 592 17.27 8.61 39.86
CA PHE A 592 17.33 9.70 38.86
C PHE A 592 18.08 10.98 39.33
N GLU A 593 18.92 10.86 40.37
CA GLU A 593 19.62 12.00 40.98
C GLU A 593 21.14 12.06 40.70
N ASN A 594 21.81 10.93 40.40
CA ASN A 594 23.24 10.90 40.12
C ASN A 594 23.55 10.70 38.64
N VAL A 595 24.22 11.71 38.07
CA VAL A 595 24.60 11.81 36.66
C VAL A 595 26.06 11.41 36.45
N LEU A 596 26.44 11.09 35.21
CA LEU A 596 27.85 10.91 34.84
C LEU A 596 28.69 12.13 35.24
N ASN A 597 29.95 11.92 35.61
CA ASN A 597 30.85 13.03 35.95
C ASN A 597 30.81 14.11 34.84
N PRO A 598 30.57 15.40 35.17
CA PRO A 598 30.41 16.46 34.17
C PRO A 598 31.57 16.59 33.17
N ASP A 599 32.82 16.38 33.60
CA ASP A 599 33.97 16.44 32.70
C ASP A 599 33.90 15.29 31.68
N LYS A 600 33.56 14.08 32.14
CA LYS A 600 33.36 12.94 31.24
C LYS A 600 32.19 13.14 30.28
N GLN A 601 31.10 13.76 30.73
CA GLN A 601 30.00 14.13 29.84
C GLN A 601 30.47 15.09 28.74
N LYS A 602 31.21 16.14 29.10
CA LYS A 602 31.76 17.11 28.13
C LYS A 602 32.68 16.44 27.11
N GLU A 603 33.52 15.50 27.55
CA GLU A 603 34.36 14.69 26.65
C GLU A 603 33.51 13.92 25.63
N LEU A 604 32.44 13.24 26.08
CA LEU A 604 31.55 12.46 25.21
C LEU A 604 30.77 13.34 24.23
N VAL A 605 30.20 14.46 24.69
CA VAL A 605 29.46 15.41 23.83
C VAL A 605 30.41 16.01 22.79
N LEU A 606 31.61 16.42 23.20
CA LEU A 606 32.62 16.92 22.27
C LEU A 606 32.99 15.87 21.22
N ALA A 607 33.17 14.60 21.62
CA ALA A 607 33.46 13.52 20.69
C ALA A 607 32.30 13.23 19.73
N TYR A 608 31.05 13.35 20.20
CA TYR A 608 29.86 13.26 19.36
C TYR A 608 29.82 14.41 18.33
N TYR A 609 30.10 15.65 18.75
CA TYR A 609 30.18 16.81 17.84
C TYR A 609 31.34 16.69 16.83
N ALA A 610 32.49 16.16 17.23
CA ALA A 610 33.60 15.87 16.32
C ALA A 610 33.20 14.82 15.27
N CYS A 611 32.43 13.79 15.67
CA CYS A 611 31.85 12.82 14.74
C CYS A 611 30.85 13.48 13.77
N ALA A 612 29.98 14.37 14.25
CA ALA A 612 29.03 15.11 13.41
C ALA A 612 29.76 16.00 12.37
N SER A 613 30.80 16.74 12.78
CA SER A 613 31.65 17.53 11.87
C SER A 613 32.40 16.67 10.87
N TYR A 614 32.80 15.46 11.26
CA TYR A 614 33.44 14.51 10.35
C TYR A 614 32.49 14.08 9.24
N ILE A 615 31.27 13.67 9.59
CA ILE A 615 30.24 13.27 8.62
C ILE A 615 29.79 14.45 7.76
N ASP A 616 29.67 15.65 8.33
CA ASP A 616 29.38 16.88 7.56
C ASP A 616 30.37 17.09 6.41
N ALA A 617 31.67 16.93 6.68
CA ALA A 617 32.70 17.03 5.64
C ALA A 617 32.55 15.93 4.57
N GLN A 618 32.12 14.73 4.96
CA GLN A 618 31.89 13.62 4.03
C GLN A 618 30.69 13.91 3.10
N ILE A 619 29.60 14.45 3.65
CA ILE A 619 28.42 14.90 2.87
C ILE A 619 28.82 15.98 1.87
N GLY A 620 29.65 16.94 2.29
CA GLY A 620 30.18 17.97 1.41
C GLY A 620 30.88 17.41 0.17
N GLN A 621 31.62 16.30 0.30
CA GLN A 621 32.29 15.65 -0.83
C GLN A 621 31.29 15.06 -1.84
N ILE A 622 30.24 14.38 -1.36
CA ILE A 622 29.17 13.83 -2.20
C ILE A 622 28.48 14.95 -2.99
N VAL A 623 28.07 16.02 -2.30
CA VAL A 623 27.38 17.16 -2.92
C VAL A 623 28.26 17.86 -3.95
N ASN A 624 29.53 18.11 -3.60
CA ASN A 624 30.49 18.70 -4.54
C ASN A 624 30.68 17.82 -5.77
N ARG A 625 30.66 16.48 -5.61
CA ARG A 625 30.79 15.57 -6.75
C ARG A 625 29.58 15.58 -7.66
N LEU A 626 28.36 15.56 -7.10
CA LEU A 626 27.13 15.73 -7.88
C LEU A 626 27.15 17.02 -8.70
N GLU A 627 27.65 18.12 -8.12
CA GLU A 627 27.80 19.40 -8.81
C GLU A 627 28.85 19.31 -9.94
N GLN A 628 30.00 18.69 -9.70
CA GLN A 628 31.04 18.49 -10.71
C GLN A 628 30.60 17.60 -11.88
N LEU A 629 29.78 16.59 -11.61
CA LEU A 629 29.22 15.68 -12.62
C LEU A 629 28.04 16.32 -13.39
N GLY A 630 27.53 17.47 -12.92
CA GLY A 630 26.33 18.08 -13.48
C GLY A 630 25.09 17.22 -13.26
N GLU A 631 25.03 16.48 -12.15
CA GLU A 631 23.91 15.65 -11.73
C GLU A 631 23.13 16.27 -10.55
N LYS A 632 23.60 17.39 -9.99
CA LYS A 632 22.96 18.06 -8.84
C LYS A 632 21.53 18.50 -9.15
N ASP A 633 21.31 19.11 -10.32
CA ASP A 633 20.04 19.72 -10.71
C ASP A 633 18.95 18.71 -11.14
N ASN A 634 19.24 17.41 -11.11
CA ASN A 634 18.30 16.32 -11.38
C ASN A 634 18.29 15.26 -10.28
N THR A 635 18.94 15.52 -9.14
CA THR A 635 19.02 14.59 -8.00
C THR A 635 18.21 15.08 -6.81
N LEU A 636 17.24 14.28 -6.36
CA LEU A 636 16.61 14.46 -5.05
C LEU A 636 17.61 14.04 -3.96
N LEU A 637 18.10 15.00 -3.19
CA LEU A 637 19.04 14.75 -2.10
C LEU A 637 18.30 14.77 -0.75
N ILE A 638 18.36 13.66 -0.03
CA ILE A 638 17.71 13.49 1.27
C ILE A 638 18.79 13.25 2.32
N ILE A 639 18.82 14.08 3.38
CA ILE A 639 19.73 13.91 4.52
C ILE A 639 18.89 13.66 5.76
N THR A 640 19.10 12.52 6.40
CA THR A 640 18.40 12.17 7.63
C THR A 640 19.19 11.20 8.52
N SER A 641 18.57 10.81 9.63
CA SER A 641 19.06 9.82 10.58
C SER A 641 18.05 8.67 10.70
N ASP A 642 18.48 7.50 11.17
CA ASP A 642 17.57 6.41 11.48
C ASP A 642 16.84 6.65 12.81
N HIS A 643 17.51 7.22 13.81
CA HIS A 643 16.91 7.67 15.06
C HIS A 643 17.83 8.69 15.76
N GLY A 644 17.32 9.34 16.81
CA GLY A 644 18.11 10.28 17.59
C GLY A 644 19.03 9.59 18.61
N PHE A 645 19.64 10.39 19.49
CA PHE A 645 20.55 9.96 20.54
C PHE A 645 20.50 10.94 21.73
N ASN A 646 20.48 10.41 22.95
CA ASN A 646 20.56 11.18 24.18
C ASN A 646 22.02 11.45 24.56
N LEU A 647 22.32 12.68 24.95
CA LEU A 647 23.65 13.21 25.30
C LEU A 647 23.69 13.71 26.75
N GLY A 648 23.08 12.94 27.66
CA GLY A 648 22.98 13.26 29.09
C GLY A 648 21.72 14.03 29.47
N ASP A 649 20.91 14.46 28.50
CA ASP A 649 19.53 14.88 28.75
C ASP A 649 18.76 13.76 29.46
N HIS A 650 17.91 14.16 30.41
CA HIS A 650 17.17 13.22 31.24
C HIS A 650 18.04 12.23 32.04
N ASN A 651 19.35 12.49 32.18
CA ASN A 651 20.33 11.52 32.69
C ASN A 651 20.39 10.22 31.85
N MET A 652 20.06 10.33 30.56
CA MET A 652 20.08 9.22 29.62
C MET A 652 21.20 9.40 28.60
N TRP A 653 21.74 8.27 28.16
CA TRP A 653 22.72 8.21 27.08
C TRP A 653 22.32 7.10 26.12
N GLY A 654 22.54 7.30 24.83
CA GLY A 654 22.12 6.34 23.81
C GLY A 654 20.69 6.56 23.34
N LYS A 655 20.05 5.47 22.88
CA LYS A 655 18.71 5.47 22.27
C LYS A 655 17.70 4.66 23.11
N HIS A 656 16.75 3.96 22.49
CA HIS A 656 15.85 3.00 23.15
C HIS A 656 14.77 3.61 24.07
N ASN A 657 14.22 4.77 23.72
CA ASN A 657 13.13 5.39 24.46
C ASN A 657 12.30 6.31 23.55
N LEU A 658 11.16 6.76 24.04
CA LEU A 658 10.20 7.60 23.30
C LEU A 658 10.32 9.11 23.60
N LEU A 659 11.36 9.52 24.33
CA LEU A 659 11.66 10.93 24.53
C LEU A 659 12.23 11.52 23.24
N ARG A 660 12.10 12.85 23.14
CA ARG A 660 12.41 13.61 21.93
C ARG A 660 13.76 13.25 21.35
N ASN A 661 14.80 13.28 22.17
CA ASN A 661 16.17 13.16 21.67
C ASN A 661 16.48 11.78 21.10
N SER A 662 15.72 10.74 21.44
CA SER A 662 15.84 9.42 20.83
C SER A 662 14.88 9.21 19.64
N ALA A 663 13.72 9.86 19.64
CA ALA A 663 12.69 9.66 18.61
C ALA A 663 12.81 10.63 17.42
N GLN A 664 13.21 11.87 17.66
CA GLN A 664 13.29 12.93 16.66
C GLN A 664 14.63 12.90 15.91
N VAL A 665 14.56 13.06 14.59
CA VAL A 665 15.72 13.03 13.68
C VAL A 665 15.82 14.31 12.86
N PRO A 666 17.04 14.73 12.45
CA PRO A 666 17.19 15.77 11.44
C PRO A 666 16.66 15.27 10.09
N MET A 667 15.98 16.13 9.33
CA MET A 667 15.59 15.85 7.95
C MET A 667 15.69 17.11 7.09
N ILE A 668 16.53 17.04 6.07
CA ILE A 668 16.71 18.09 5.06
C ILE A 668 16.53 17.44 3.68
N ILE A 669 15.74 18.08 2.81
CA ILE A 669 15.49 17.60 1.45
C ILE A 669 15.80 18.72 0.47
N ILE A 670 16.69 18.44 -0.49
CA ILE A 670 16.91 19.31 -1.65
C ILE A 670 16.13 18.71 -2.82
N ASP A 671 15.06 19.39 -3.22
CA ASP A 671 14.19 18.98 -4.31
C ASP A 671 14.51 19.77 -5.59
N PRO A 672 15.10 19.13 -6.62
CA PRO A 672 15.44 19.82 -7.86
C PRO A 672 14.21 20.19 -8.70
N SER A 673 13.02 19.65 -8.37
CA SER A 673 11.78 20.00 -9.09
C SER A 673 11.12 21.28 -8.58
N GLU A 674 11.64 21.88 -7.51
CA GLU A 674 11.10 23.08 -6.84
C GLU A 674 9.63 22.93 -6.38
N LEU A 675 9.14 21.70 -6.24
CA LEU A 675 7.79 21.41 -5.72
C LEU A 675 7.74 21.55 -4.19
N LEU A 676 8.84 21.23 -3.51
CA LEU A 676 9.04 21.57 -2.10
C LEU A 676 9.68 22.96 -1.98
N PRO A 677 9.13 23.86 -1.13
CA PRO A 677 9.69 25.19 -0.95
C PRO A 677 11.02 25.14 -0.19
N THR A 678 11.98 25.97 -0.59
CA THR A 678 13.19 26.25 0.20
C THR A 678 12.82 27.06 1.46
N THR A 679 12.61 26.37 2.58
CA THR A 679 12.16 26.96 3.85
C THR A 679 12.37 25.99 5.01
N THR A 680 12.28 26.50 6.23
CA THR A 680 12.10 25.68 7.44
C THR A 680 10.61 25.44 7.70
N THR A 681 10.25 24.24 8.16
CA THR A 681 8.89 23.86 8.57
C THR A 681 8.89 23.05 9.86
N ASP A 682 7.91 23.31 10.73
CA ASP A 682 7.68 22.63 12.01
C ASP A 682 6.63 21.51 11.94
N ARG A 683 6.10 21.24 10.73
CA ARG A 683 5.23 20.10 10.46
C ARG A 683 5.92 18.80 10.92
N ALA A 684 5.23 18.07 11.78
CA ALA A 684 5.53 16.72 12.18
C ALA A 684 5.47 15.79 10.96
N THR A 685 6.60 15.18 10.66
CA THR A 685 6.81 14.24 9.57
C THR A 685 7.40 12.95 10.13
N GLN A 686 7.42 11.89 9.34
CA GLN A 686 7.94 10.59 9.77
C GLN A 686 8.78 9.96 8.68
N LEU A 687 9.77 9.14 9.05
CA LEU A 687 10.70 8.56 8.08
C LEU A 687 10.01 7.70 7.01
N ILE A 688 8.86 7.08 7.32
CA ILE A 688 8.05 6.31 6.36
C ILE A 688 7.44 7.17 5.25
N ASP A 689 7.40 8.50 5.40
CA ASP A 689 6.93 9.45 4.38
C ASP A 689 7.92 9.55 3.21
N LEU A 690 9.19 9.16 3.40
CA LEU A 690 10.22 9.23 2.37
C LEU A 690 9.97 8.27 1.20
N TYR A 691 9.47 7.06 1.46
CA TYR A 691 9.17 6.09 0.40
C TYR A 691 8.13 6.65 -0.60
N PRO A 692 6.90 7.03 -0.21
CA PRO A 692 5.94 7.59 -1.16
C PRO A 692 6.41 8.92 -1.77
N THR A 693 7.25 9.70 -1.07
CA THR A 693 7.85 10.93 -1.60
C THR A 693 8.82 10.63 -2.76
N VAL A 694 9.70 9.64 -2.59
CA VAL A 694 10.61 9.21 -3.64
C VAL A 694 9.81 8.69 -4.84
N CYS A 695 8.77 7.88 -4.63
CA CYS A 695 7.90 7.42 -5.71
C CYS A 695 7.24 8.57 -6.49
N ASP A 696 6.77 9.61 -5.81
CA ASP A 696 6.20 10.79 -6.48
C ASP A 696 7.24 11.57 -7.27
N PHE A 697 8.44 11.72 -6.71
CA PHE A 697 9.55 12.35 -7.41
C PHE A 697 9.88 11.57 -8.67
N THR A 698 10.14 10.26 -8.56
CA THR A 698 10.58 9.38 -9.65
C THR A 698 9.46 8.94 -10.61
N TYR A 699 8.20 9.31 -10.32
CA TYR A 699 7.00 8.82 -11.01
C TYR A 699 6.84 7.29 -11.00
N THR A 700 7.40 6.62 -9.99
CA THR A 700 7.27 5.18 -9.82
C THR A 700 5.93 4.84 -9.17
N PRO A 701 5.19 3.81 -9.63
CA PRO A 701 3.93 3.41 -9.01
C PRO A 701 4.11 3.08 -7.53
N LYS A 702 3.39 3.78 -6.65
CA LYS A 702 3.40 3.53 -5.21
C LYS A 702 2.78 2.16 -4.89
N PRO A 703 3.45 1.31 -4.10
CA PRO A 703 2.82 0.13 -3.54
C PRO A 703 1.59 0.47 -2.69
N SER A 704 0.56 -0.39 -2.72
CA SER A 704 -0.69 -0.14 -1.99
C SER A 704 -0.59 -0.29 -0.47
N PHE A 705 0.47 -0.95 0.01
CA PHE A 705 0.72 -1.22 1.43
C PHE A 705 1.40 -0.07 2.18
N LEU A 706 1.81 1.00 1.47
CA LEU A 706 2.51 2.13 2.09
C LEU A 706 1.63 2.81 3.14
N GLN A 707 2.22 3.11 4.29
CA GLN A 707 1.52 3.73 5.43
C GLN A 707 1.96 5.17 5.68
N GLY A 708 3.05 5.63 5.06
CA GLY A 708 3.47 7.03 5.03
C GLY A 708 2.72 7.86 3.99
N SER A 709 2.84 9.17 4.09
CA SER A 709 2.29 10.12 3.11
C SER A 709 3.39 10.90 2.41
N SER A 710 3.22 11.17 1.12
CA SER A 710 4.21 11.95 0.36
C SER A 710 4.34 13.37 0.92
N LEU A 711 5.58 13.84 1.02
CA LEU A 711 5.92 15.18 1.50
C LEU A 711 5.56 16.29 0.50
N PHE A 712 5.31 15.95 -0.77
CA PHE A 712 4.77 16.88 -1.77
C PHE A 712 3.29 17.26 -1.51
N LEU A 713 2.61 16.56 -0.61
CA LEU A 713 1.24 16.90 -0.23
C LEU A 713 1.23 18.14 0.67
N GLY A 714 0.55 19.19 0.20
CA GLY A 714 0.29 20.40 0.97
C GLY A 714 -0.69 20.17 2.13
N ASN A 715 -0.65 21.06 3.12
CA ASN A 715 -1.46 20.96 4.35
C ASN A 715 -2.98 21.03 4.14
N GLU A 716 -3.44 21.43 2.95
CA GLU A 716 -4.87 21.53 2.60
C GLU A 716 -5.47 20.18 2.13
N VAL A 717 -4.65 19.15 1.91
CA VAL A 717 -5.12 17.84 1.43
C VAL A 717 -5.83 17.08 2.56
N THR A 718 -7.06 16.64 2.29
CA THR A 718 -7.82 15.79 3.22
C THR A 718 -7.29 14.36 3.21
N THR A 719 -6.71 13.93 4.32
CA THR A 719 -6.27 12.55 4.59
C THR A 719 -7.12 11.90 5.67
N GLN A 720 -6.97 10.58 5.87
CA GLN A 720 -7.77 9.82 6.87
C GLN A 720 -7.44 10.22 8.32
N TYR A 721 -6.21 10.66 8.57
CA TYR A 721 -5.74 11.30 9.80
C TYR A 721 -4.81 12.46 9.41
N PRO A 722 -4.57 13.47 10.28
CA PRO A 722 -3.81 14.66 9.90
C PRO A 722 -2.44 14.36 9.30
N LEU A 723 -2.08 15.05 8.22
CA LEU A 723 -0.75 15.00 7.57
C LEU A 723 0.42 15.44 8.46
N ASP A 724 0.10 16.11 9.57
CA ASP A 724 0.99 16.61 10.62
C ASP A 724 0.90 15.72 11.88
N LEU A 725 0.60 14.43 11.72
CA LEU A 725 0.59 13.45 12.82
C LEU A 725 1.63 12.38 12.55
N SER A 726 2.72 12.36 13.32
CA SER A 726 3.77 11.34 13.21
C SER A 726 3.71 10.35 14.38
N VAL A 727 4.06 9.09 14.12
CA VAL A 727 3.98 8.02 15.12
C VAL A 727 5.33 7.29 15.29
N THR A 728 5.76 7.15 16.54
CA THR A 728 6.93 6.35 16.95
C THR A 728 6.48 5.24 17.89
N TYR A 729 6.92 4.01 17.62
CA TYR A 729 6.63 2.83 18.42
C TYR A 729 7.88 2.34 19.16
N TYR A 730 7.72 1.90 20.40
CA TYR A 730 8.78 1.20 21.15
C TYR A 730 8.19 0.14 22.06
N LYS A 731 8.84 -1.03 22.15
CA LYS A 731 8.39 -2.14 23.01
C LYS A 731 9.32 -2.31 24.20
N LYS A 732 8.75 -2.30 25.41
CA LYS A 732 9.53 -2.49 26.65
C LYS A 732 8.69 -3.19 27.72
N ASN A 733 9.32 -4.10 28.48
CA ASN A 733 8.71 -4.80 29.63
C ASN A 733 7.30 -5.38 29.33
N SER A 734 7.17 -6.04 28.17
CA SER A 734 5.91 -6.61 27.67
C SER A 734 4.77 -5.60 27.53
N LYS A 735 5.09 -4.33 27.27
CA LYS A 735 4.15 -3.25 26.97
C LYS A 735 4.57 -2.55 25.68
N ASN A 736 3.59 -1.94 25.02
CA ASN A 736 3.79 -1.17 23.79
C ASN A 736 3.67 0.32 24.11
N GLY A 737 4.66 1.11 23.71
CA GLY A 737 4.64 2.56 23.81
C GLY A 737 4.47 3.17 22.43
N TYR A 738 3.46 4.02 22.26
CA TYR A 738 3.18 4.76 21.03
C TYR A 738 3.25 6.25 21.31
N THR A 739 4.14 6.95 20.62
CA THR A 739 4.24 8.40 20.69
C THR A 739 3.67 9.02 19.43
N PHE A 740 2.75 9.96 19.63
CA PHE A 740 2.07 10.72 18.60
C PHE A 740 2.50 12.18 18.73
N LYS A 741 3.08 12.73 17.68
CA LYS A 741 3.53 14.13 17.63
C LYS A 741 2.70 14.88 16.59
N ARG A 742 2.10 16.00 16.99
CA ARG A 742 1.31 16.89 16.15
C ARG A 742 1.62 18.34 16.47
N GLY A 743 2.22 19.07 15.52
CA GLY A 743 2.78 20.39 15.76
C GLY A 743 3.57 20.45 17.08
N ASN A 744 3.12 21.32 17.98
CA ASN A 744 3.76 21.55 19.28
C ASN A 744 3.41 20.53 20.38
N TYR A 745 2.58 19.52 20.10
CA TYR A 745 2.10 18.58 21.12
C TYR A 745 2.63 17.17 20.89
N LYS A 746 3.09 16.52 21.96
CA LYS A 746 3.47 15.12 21.96
C LYS A 746 2.63 14.37 22.98
N TYR A 747 1.99 13.29 22.55
CA TYR A 747 1.23 12.39 23.40
C TYR A 747 1.80 10.98 23.31
N THR A 748 2.16 10.38 24.44
CA THR A 748 2.68 9.02 24.52
C THR A 748 1.70 8.14 25.27
N LEU A 749 1.31 7.02 24.66
CA LEU A 749 0.44 6.00 25.21
C LEU A 749 1.24 4.72 25.44
N TRP A 750 1.38 4.31 26.70
CA TRP A 750 1.88 2.99 27.06
C TRP A 750 0.70 2.07 27.33
N THR A 751 0.64 0.92 26.66
CA THR A 751 -0.44 -0.07 26.83
C THR A 751 -0.22 -0.95 28.06
N SER A 752 -1.30 -1.54 28.59
CA SER A 752 -1.23 -2.46 29.74
C SER A 752 -0.41 -3.74 29.49
N ASP A 753 -0.41 -4.22 28.25
CA ASP A 753 0.26 -5.46 27.84
C ASP A 753 0.69 -5.44 26.36
N LYS A 754 1.43 -6.49 25.97
CA LYS A 754 2.05 -6.65 24.65
C LYS A 754 1.03 -6.95 23.54
N GLY A 755 -0.16 -7.47 23.88
CA GLY A 755 -1.21 -7.84 22.94
C GLY A 755 -2.04 -6.64 22.49
N MET A 756 -2.07 -5.57 23.27
CA MET A 756 -2.69 -4.30 22.90
C MET A 756 -1.85 -3.55 21.85
N THR A 757 -2.09 -3.88 20.59
CA THR A 757 -1.49 -3.24 19.41
C THR A 757 -2.59 -2.83 18.45
N PRO A 758 -2.35 -1.86 17.55
CA PRO A 758 -3.32 -1.50 16.52
C PRO A 758 -3.54 -2.63 15.50
N MET A 759 -2.77 -3.71 15.53
CA MET A 759 -3.05 -4.91 14.72
C MET A 759 -4.12 -5.82 15.32
N LEU A 760 -4.26 -5.83 16.65
CA LEU A 760 -5.01 -6.87 17.37
C LEU A 760 -6.19 -6.31 18.16
N VAL A 761 -6.11 -5.06 18.61
CA VAL A 761 -7.08 -4.46 19.51
C VAL A 761 -7.54 -3.12 18.92
N PRO A 762 -8.84 -2.89 18.72
CA PRO A 762 -9.34 -1.59 18.28
C PRO A 762 -9.18 -0.57 19.42
N TYR A 763 -9.02 0.72 19.07
CA TYR A 763 -8.60 1.76 20.04
C TYR A 763 -9.48 1.84 21.29
N GLN A 764 -10.80 1.68 21.14
CA GLN A 764 -11.74 1.72 22.27
C GLN A 764 -11.52 0.62 23.33
N ASN A 765 -10.79 -0.44 22.98
CA ASN A 765 -10.46 -1.54 23.88
C ASN A 765 -9.02 -1.44 24.42
N VAL A 766 -8.27 -0.40 24.03
CA VAL A 766 -6.91 -0.19 24.51
C VAL A 766 -6.96 0.38 25.92
N THR A 767 -6.33 -0.32 26.85
CA THR A 767 -6.14 0.15 28.22
C THR A 767 -4.75 0.76 28.36
N ALA A 768 -4.69 2.02 28.80
CA ALA A 768 -3.44 2.68 29.09
C ALA A 768 -2.85 2.16 30.42
N TYR A 769 -1.59 1.75 30.39
CA TYR A 769 -0.75 1.60 31.57
C TYR A 769 -0.30 2.96 32.09
N HIS A 770 0.19 3.81 31.18
CA HIS A 770 0.65 5.15 31.48
C HIS A 770 0.47 6.06 30.26
N GLU A 771 0.28 7.34 30.50
CA GLU A 771 0.07 8.35 29.47
C GLU A 771 0.95 9.56 29.76
N GLU A 772 1.55 10.11 28.72
CA GLU A 772 2.37 11.30 28.82
C GLU A 772 1.93 12.35 27.81
N PHE A 773 1.93 13.62 28.20
CA PHE A 773 1.66 14.74 27.30
C PHE A 773 2.68 15.84 27.52
N TYR A 774 3.35 16.26 26.45
CA TYR A 774 4.38 17.30 26.47
C TYR A 774 4.06 18.40 25.46
N VAL A 775 4.30 19.65 25.87
CA VAL A 775 4.07 20.85 25.05
C VAL A 775 5.41 21.46 24.69
N TYR A 776 5.61 21.73 23.41
CA TYR A 776 6.86 22.24 22.86
C TYR A 776 6.71 23.70 22.47
N ASN A 777 7.62 24.54 22.96
CA ASN A 777 7.69 25.95 22.57
C ASN A 777 8.70 26.21 21.45
N GLY A 778 9.35 25.16 20.97
CA GLY A 778 10.34 25.18 19.91
C GLY A 778 11.13 23.88 19.88
N ILE A 779 12.08 23.80 18.95
CA ILE A 779 12.87 22.59 18.72
C ILE A 779 13.87 22.30 19.83
N GLN A 780 14.06 23.18 20.82
CA GLN A 780 14.96 22.97 21.97
C GLN A 780 14.22 22.71 23.28
N ASP A 781 12.93 22.37 23.23
CA ASP A 781 12.17 22.01 24.44
C ASP A 781 12.72 20.72 25.10
N LEU A 782 12.58 20.64 26.42
CA LEU A 782 13.34 19.73 27.30
C LEU A 782 12.46 18.70 28.01
N GLU A 783 11.16 18.64 27.70
CA GLU A 783 10.22 17.64 28.24
C GLU A 783 10.26 17.52 29.78
N ARG A 784 10.19 18.65 30.49
CA ARG A 784 10.44 18.67 31.94
C ARG A 784 9.31 18.10 32.80
N GLU A 785 8.08 18.18 32.32
CA GLU A 785 6.88 17.86 33.10
C GLU A 785 5.84 17.21 32.18
N ASN A 786 5.30 16.07 32.62
CA ASN A 786 4.18 15.38 32.00
C ASN A 786 2.88 16.14 32.32
N GLN A 787 2.36 16.84 31.32
CA GLN A 787 1.19 17.70 31.39
C GLN A 787 -0.14 16.94 31.23
N ILE A 788 -0.15 15.59 31.21
CA ILE A 788 -1.36 14.80 30.92
C ILE A 788 -2.53 15.10 31.88
N ASN A 789 -2.23 15.48 33.12
CA ASN A 789 -3.23 15.81 34.16
C ASN A 789 -3.45 17.32 34.32
N ASN A 790 -2.79 18.16 33.51
CA ASN A 790 -2.93 19.61 33.61
C ASN A 790 -4.19 20.08 32.86
N SER A 791 -5.16 20.57 33.61
CA SER A 791 -6.44 21.06 33.05
C SER A 791 -6.30 22.21 32.05
N ALA A 792 -5.17 22.93 32.05
CA ALA A 792 -4.92 24.00 31.08
C ALA A 792 -4.76 23.47 29.64
N TYR A 793 -4.40 22.21 29.47
CA TYR A 793 -4.19 21.56 28.17
C TYR A 793 -5.26 20.53 27.84
N ALA A 794 -6.38 20.50 28.57
CA ALA A 794 -7.41 19.48 28.43
C ALA A 794 -8.00 19.42 27.01
N SER A 795 -8.13 20.56 26.33
CA SER A 795 -8.64 20.63 24.95
C SER A 795 -7.64 20.09 23.94
N GLU A 796 -6.36 20.40 24.10
CA GLU A 796 -5.25 19.94 23.26
C GLU A 796 -5.03 18.43 23.44
N ILE A 797 -5.08 17.93 24.67
CA ILE A 797 -5.01 16.51 25.00
C ILE A 797 -6.17 15.75 24.36
N ALA A 798 -7.40 16.27 24.46
CA ALA A 798 -8.56 15.65 23.84
C ALA A 798 -8.44 15.63 22.31
N ALA A 799 -7.93 16.71 21.70
CA ALA A 799 -7.75 16.80 20.26
C ALA A 799 -6.72 15.79 19.74
N ILE A 800 -5.55 15.68 20.37
CA ILE A 800 -4.54 14.70 19.93
C ILE A 800 -4.99 13.26 20.19
N LYS A 801 -5.73 12.98 21.27
CA LYS A 801 -6.33 11.67 21.53
C LYS A 801 -7.38 11.28 20.49
N ASP A 802 -8.11 12.24 19.94
CA ASP A 802 -9.03 12.01 18.81
C ASP A 802 -8.26 11.67 17.52
N ASP A 803 -7.14 12.33 17.26
CA ASP A 803 -6.27 11.97 16.13
C ASP A 803 -5.66 10.57 16.30
N VAL A 804 -5.23 10.23 17.52
CA VAL A 804 -4.73 8.89 17.88
C VAL A 804 -5.80 7.85 17.59
N ALA A 805 -7.04 8.08 18.02
CA ALA A 805 -8.15 7.17 17.79
C ALA A 805 -8.40 6.94 16.29
N LYS A 806 -8.33 8.00 15.48
CA LYS A 806 -8.47 7.94 14.02
C LYS A 806 -7.33 7.14 13.38
N TRP A 807 -6.08 7.47 13.70
CA TRP A 807 -4.91 6.75 13.20
C TRP A 807 -4.98 5.26 13.55
N TRP A 808 -5.28 4.94 14.82
CA TRP A 808 -5.35 3.57 15.32
C TRP A 808 -6.47 2.78 14.62
N SER A 809 -7.63 3.40 14.41
CA SER A 809 -8.77 2.76 13.72
C SER A 809 -8.47 2.47 12.25
N VAL A 810 -7.82 3.41 11.55
CA VAL A 810 -7.37 3.23 10.17
C VAL A 810 -6.38 2.07 10.10
N TYR A 811 -5.35 2.10 10.95
CA TYR A 811 -4.33 1.05 11.00
C TYR A 811 -4.95 -0.32 11.27
N PHE A 812 -5.81 -0.43 12.29
CA PHE A 812 -6.53 -1.65 12.64
C PHE A 812 -7.39 -2.17 11.49
N SER A 813 -8.12 -1.30 10.79
CA SER A 813 -8.96 -1.70 9.65
C SER A 813 -8.14 -2.21 8.47
N HIS A 814 -7.02 -1.54 8.16
CA HIS A 814 -6.15 -1.88 7.05
C HIS A 814 -5.46 -3.22 7.30
N VAL A 815 -4.90 -3.43 8.50
CA VAL A 815 -4.28 -4.71 8.86
C VAL A 815 -5.29 -5.85 8.84
N ASN A 816 -6.51 -5.69 9.35
CA ASN A 816 -7.52 -6.76 9.32
C ASN A 816 -8.05 -7.05 7.90
N ALA A 817 -7.99 -6.07 6.98
CA ALA A 817 -8.29 -6.29 5.57
C ALA A 817 -7.13 -7.02 4.84
N GLU A 818 -5.87 -6.71 5.19
CA GLU A 818 -4.67 -7.28 4.57
C GLU A 818 -4.18 -8.59 5.21
N SER A 819 -4.57 -8.91 6.46
CA SER A 819 -4.09 -10.07 7.25
C SER A 819 -4.62 -11.43 6.76
N SER A 820 -5.15 -11.52 5.55
CA SER A 820 -5.49 -12.78 4.89
C SER A 820 -4.23 -13.48 4.35
N SER A 821 -3.35 -13.88 5.27
CA SER A 821 -2.37 -14.94 5.02
C SER A 821 -3.11 -16.27 4.77
N ASN A 822 -2.54 -17.17 3.96
CA ASN A 822 -3.14 -18.44 3.53
C ASN A 822 -3.20 -19.49 4.67
N ILE A 823 -3.85 -19.14 5.79
CA ILE A 823 -4.01 -19.99 6.96
C ILE A 823 -5.42 -20.59 6.93
N ILE A 824 -5.49 -21.91 7.08
CA ILE A 824 -6.75 -22.63 7.27
C ILE A 824 -6.89 -22.90 8.77
N ARG A 825 -7.90 -22.29 9.39
CA ARG A 825 -8.21 -22.47 10.82
C ARG A 825 -9.23 -23.58 10.98
N ILE A 826 -8.95 -24.51 11.89
CA ILE A 826 -9.74 -25.71 12.13
C ILE A 826 -10.30 -25.64 13.55
N ASN A 827 -11.60 -25.91 13.72
CA ASN A 827 -12.30 -25.84 15.02
C ASN A 827 -11.67 -26.79 16.08
N ASN A 828 -11.90 -26.51 17.37
CA ASN A 828 -11.39 -27.20 18.56
C ASN A 828 -11.68 -28.71 18.63
N ASP A 829 -12.66 -29.19 17.88
CA ASP A 829 -12.97 -30.60 17.72
C ASP A 829 -12.95 -30.92 16.23
N PHE A 830 -11.91 -31.64 15.79
CA PHE A 830 -11.65 -31.94 14.38
C PHE A 830 -12.89 -32.59 13.72
N GLU A 831 -13.68 -33.36 14.49
CA GLU A 831 -14.93 -33.96 14.03
C GLU A 831 -16.13 -32.98 14.06
N GLN A 832 -16.12 -31.94 14.89
CA GLN A 832 -17.19 -30.93 14.96
C GLN A 832 -17.04 -29.82 13.90
N GLY A 833 -15.81 -29.54 13.46
CA GLY A 833 -15.54 -28.67 12.30
C GLY A 833 -16.14 -29.19 10.99
N VAL A 834 -16.30 -30.51 10.88
CA VAL A 834 -16.96 -31.21 9.75
C VAL A 834 -18.45 -30.91 9.65
N GLU A 835 -19.14 -30.70 10.77
CA GLU A 835 -20.59 -30.41 10.78
C GLU A 835 -20.90 -28.90 10.73
N THR A 836 -19.99 -28.07 11.26
CA THR A 836 -20.18 -26.60 11.39
C THR A 836 -19.58 -25.78 10.24
N GLY A 837 -18.77 -26.41 9.39
CA GLY A 837 -18.13 -25.79 8.22
C GLY A 837 -16.74 -25.22 8.56
N TRP A 838 -15.73 -25.73 7.87
CA TRP A 838 -14.35 -25.27 8.00
C TRP A 838 -14.21 -23.86 7.40
N THR A 839 -13.50 -22.96 8.08
CA THR A 839 -13.21 -21.63 7.54
C THR A 839 -11.78 -21.56 7.05
N ALA A 840 -11.61 -21.16 5.78
CA ALA A 840 -10.31 -20.93 5.20
C ALA A 840 -10.27 -19.54 4.58
N THR A 841 -9.14 -18.85 4.76
CA THR A 841 -8.88 -17.57 4.12
C THR A 841 -7.72 -17.75 3.16
N PHE A 842 -7.91 -17.35 1.90
CA PHE A 842 -6.91 -17.47 0.85
C PHE A 842 -6.77 -16.16 0.08
N LYS A 843 -5.58 -15.88 -0.43
CA LYS A 843 -5.38 -14.93 -1.53
C LYS A 843 -5.98 -15.49 -2.82
N LYS A 844 -6.68 -14.65 -3.59
CA LYS A 844 -7.18 -14.99 -4.94
C LYS A 844 -5.98 -15.21 -5.90
N ASP A 845 -6.17 -16.03 -6.93
CA ASP A 845 -5.27 -16.19 -8.10
C ASP A 845 -4.07 -17.19 -8.01
N PHE A 846 -4.07 -18.15 -7.07
CA PHE A 846 -3.02 -19.19 -6.98
C PHE A 846 -3.29 -20.50 -7.78
N GLY A 847 -4.38 -20.60 -8.55
CA GLY A 847 -4.69 -21.81 -9.31
C GLY A 847 -5.00 -23.04 -8.45
N ILE A 848 -5.55 -22.84 -7.24
CA ILE A 848 -6.09 -23.87 -6.35
C ILE A 848 -7.63 -23.84 -6.50
N ASP A 849 -8.24 -24.90 -7.04
CA ASP A 849 -9.68 -25.15 -6.87
C ASP A 849 -9.88 -25.87 -5.53
N PHE A 850 -10.17 -25.11 -4.46
CA PHE A 850 -10.43 -25.72 -3.15
C PHE A 850 -11.92 -25.98 -2.95
N SER A 851 -12.22 -27.12 -2.36
CA SER A 851 -13.51 -27.41 -1.75
C SER A 851 -13.24 -28.12 -0.44
N LEU A 852 -13.51 -27.46 0.69
CA LEU A 852 -13.53 -28.11 2.01
C LEU A 852 -14.76 -29.00 2.05
N VAL A 853 -14.63 -30.21 1.54
CA VAL A 853 -15.68 -31.22 1.57
C VAL A 853 -15.22 -32.30 2.52
N ALA A 854 -16.08 -32.62 3.49
CA ALA A 854 -15.93 -33.77 4.37
C ALA A 854 -16.08 -35.05 3.55
N GLU A 855 -15.00 -35.48 2.89
CA GLU A 855 -14.96 -36.73 2.15
C GLU A 855 -14.39 -37.84 3.04
N GLU A 856 -14.81 -39.09 2.82
CA GLU A 856 -14.21 -40.23 3.50
C GLU A 856 -12.75 -40.41 3.06
N HIS A 857 -11.85 -40.46 4.03
CA HIS A 857 -10.45 -40.77 3.79
C HIS A 857 -10.34 -42.11 3.04
N PRO A 858 -9.59 -42.17 1.93
CA PRO A 858 -9.71 -43.28 0.98
C PRO A 858 -9.41 -44.66 1.55
N VAL A 859 -8.62 -44.74 2.62
CA VAL A 859 -8.09 -45.99 3.18
C VAL A 859 -8.76 -46.43 4.49
N ASN A 860 -8.74 -45.58 5.51
CA ASN A 860 -9.28 -45.87 6.86
C ASN A 860 -10.79 -45.58 6.99
N LYS A 861 -11.42 -44.90 6.00
CA LYS A 861 -12.85 -44.56 5.96
C LYS A 861 -13.34 -43.59 7.05
N THR A 862 -12.43 -42.93 7.76
CA THR A 862 -12.75 -41.83 8.67
C THR A 862 -13.01 -40.54 7.88
N THR A 863 -13.67 -39.56 8.50
CA THR A 863 -13.96 -38.29 7.83
C THR A 863 -12.70 -37.43 7.80
N ALA A 864 -12.28 -36.99 6.61
CA ALA A 864 -11.06 -36.22 6.41
C ALA A 864 -11.30 -34.82 5.84
N ALA A 865 -10.37 -33.92 6.14
CA ALA A 865 -10.24 -32.66 5.40
C ALA A 865 -9.50 -32.93 4.08
N THR A 866 -10.15 -32.59 2.95
CA THR A 866 -9.67 -32.88 1.60
C THR A 866 -9.24 -31.60 0.87
N PHE A 867 -8.08 -31.64 0.20
CA PHE A 867 -7.54 -30.53 -0.59
C PHE A 867 -7.31 -30.96 -2.03
N HIS A 868 -7.87 -30.25 -3.01
CA HIS A 868 -7.60 -30.48 -4.44
C HIS A 868 -6.66 -29.40 -4.98
N ILE A 869 -5.41 -29.75 -5.26
CA ILE A 869 -4.39 -28.81 -5.71
C ILE A 869 -4.19 -28.99 -7.23
N THR A 870 -4.70 -28.04 -8.03
CA THR A 870 -4.85 -28.17 -9.49
C THR A 870 -3.75 -27.52 -10.33
N GLN A 871 -3.03 -26.51 -9.82
CA GLN A 871 -1.80 -25.96 -10.42
C GLN A 871 -0.70 -25.72 -9.38
N ASN A 872 0.57 -25.83 -9.81
CA ASN A 872 1.74 -25.57 -8.98
C ASN A 872 2.25 -24.14 -9.22
N GLY A 873 1.67 -23.17 -8.52
CA GLY A 873 2.07 -21.75 -8.56
C GLY A 873 2.82 -21.35 -7.30
N GLY A 874 4.16 -21.48 -7.31
CA GLY A 874 5.03 -21.01 -6.21
C GLY A 874 5.26 -22.03 -5.07
N ASN A 875 6.30 -21.82 -4.27
CA ASN A 875 6.60 -22.66 -3.10
C ASN A 875 5.41 -22.67 -2.13
N PHE A 876 4.73 -23.81 -1.95
CA PHE A 876 3.68 -23.99 -0.94
C PHE A 876 4.17 -24.02 0.52
N SER A 877 5.39 -23.54 0.80
CA SER A 877 5.97 -23.49 2.16
C SER A 877 5.12 -22.75 3.20
N ASN A 878 4.05 -22.07 2.77
CA ASN A 878 3.19 -21.23 3.60
C ASN A 878 1.73 -21.71 3.69
N LEU A 879 1.35 -22.87 3.12
CA LEU A 879 0.02 -23.45 3.36
C LEU A 879 0.05 -24.19 4.71
N ALA A 880 -0.54 -23.58 5.73
CA ALA A 880 -0.58 -24.12 7.09
C ALA A 880 -2.00 -24.45 7.52
N LEU A 881 -2.20 -25.70 7.95
CA LEU A 881 -3.37 -26.16 8.68
C LEU A 881 -3.14 -25.95 10.16
N ARG A 882 -4.02 -25.22 10.85
CA ARG A 882 -3.90 -24.99 12.30
C ARG A 882 -5.13 -25.50 13.02
N SER A 883 -4.94 -26.29 14.07
CA SER A 883 -6.01 -26.51 15.05
C SER A 883 -6.33 -25.20 15.79
N GLU A 884 -7.51 -25.11 16.39
CA GLU A 884 -7.78 -24.09 17.40
C GLU A 884 -6.86 -24.25 18.61
N GLU A 885 -6.80 -23.18 19.40
CA GLU A 885 -6.02 -23.14 20.63
C GLU A 885 -6.75 -23.94 21.72
N TYR A 886 -6.17 -25.07 22.09
CA TYR A 886 -6.66 -25.91 23.19
C TYR A 886 -6.25 -25.29 24.52
N SER A 887 -7.22 -24.69 25.23
CA SER A 887 -7.02 -24.25 26.61
C SER A 887 -6.95 -25.46 27.54
N ILE A 888 -5.86 -25.56 28.30
CA ILE A 888 -5.65 -26.62 29.29
C ILE A 888 -6.51 -26.35 30.54
N GLY A 889 -6.98 -25.11 30.71
CA GLY A 889 -7.85 -24.66 31.80
C GLY A 889 -7.10 -24.36 33.10
N TYR A 890 -5.83 -24.73 33.18
CA TYR A 890 -4.90 -24.45 34.27
C TYR A 890 -3.47 -24.41 33.71
N THR A 891 -2.55 -23.89 34.51
CA THR A 891 -1.12 -23.91 34.21
C THR A 891 -0.53 -25.23 34.68
N THR A 892 0.19 -25.96 33.82
CA THR A 892 0.86 -27.22 34.21
C THR A 892 1.84 -26.98 35.36
N GLU A 893 1.65 -27.67 36.48
CA GLU A 893 2.47 -27.52 37.69
C GLU A 893 3.79 -28.31 37.65
N GLU A 894 3.87 -29.33 36.79
CA GLU A 894 5.03 -30.19 36.55
C GLU A 894 5.14 -30.49 35.05
N GLU A 895 6.30 -31.00 34.59
CA GLU A 895 6.45 -31.47 33.21
C GLU A 895 5.39 -32.53 32.87
N LYS A 896 4.66 -32.34 31.77
CA LYS A 896 3.61 -33.25 31.30
C LYS A 896 3.95 -33.82 29.93
N THR A 897 3.52 -35.04 29.65
CA THR A 897 3.64 -35.62 28.32
C THR A 897 2.37 -35.34 27.52
N VAL A 898 2.53 -34.74 26.34
CA VAL A 898 1.50 -34.55 25.33
C VAL A 898 1.70 -35.55 24.21
N LYS A 899 0.65 -36.32 23.93
CA LYS A 899 0.60 -37.23 22.80
C LYS A 899 -0.13 -36.55 21.63
N VAL A 900 0.54 -36.51 20.48
CA VAL A 900 0.04 -35.96 19.22
C VAL A 900 -0.13 -37.10 18.22
N THR A 901 -1.35 -37.28 17.69
CA THR A 901 -1.60 -38.25 16.60
C THR A 901 -2.40 -37.63 15.47
N PHE A 902 -2.11 -37.99 14.22
CA PHE A 902 -2.95 -37.68 13.05
C PHE A 902 -2.59 -38.60 11.87
N ASP A 903 -3.55 -38.84 10.97
CA ASP A 903 -3.40 -39.66 9.78
C ASP A 903 -3.37 -38.79 8.52
N VAL A 904 -2.55 -39.17 7.53
CA VAL A 904 -2.36 -38.40 6.30
C VAL A 904 -2.36 -39.31 5.07
N TYR A 905 -3.03 -38.90 4.01
CA TYR A 905 -3.00 -39.59 2.71
C TYR A 905 -2.93 -38.60 1.56
N SER A 906 -2.19 -38.94 0.51
CA SER A 906 -2.10 -38.11 -0.69
C SER A 906 -2.20 -38.95 -1.96
N THR A 907 -2.87 -38.44 -2.99
CA THR A 907 -2.96 -39.09 -4.31
C THR A 907 -1.70 -38.90 -5.17
N THR A 908 -0.69 -38.24 -4.62
CA THR A 908 0.63 -37.96 -5.21
C THR A 908 1.71 -37.95 -4.14
N ASP A 909 2.98 -38.15 -4.53
CA ASP A 909 4.10 -38.07 -3.58
C ASP A 909 4.16 -36.66 -2.98
N THR A 910 4.12 -36.56 -1.65
CA THR A 910 3.99 -35.30 -0.91
C THR A 910 4.93 -35.30 0.28
N GLU A 911 5.46 -34.13 0.65
CA GLU A 911 6.17 -33.95 1.92
C GLU A 911 5.35 -33.08 2.85
N ILE A 912 5.34 -33.41 4.14
CA ILE A 912 4.71 -32.59 5.18
C ILE A 912 5.69 -32.32 6.32
N ARG A 913 5.46 -31.22 7.05
CA ARG A 913 6.06 -30.93 8.36
C ARG A 913 4.98 -30.53 9.34
N TYR A 914 5.21 -30.70 10.63
CA TYR A 914 4.27 -30.22 11.64
C TYR A 914 4.99 -29.70 12.89
N GLN A 915 4.32 -28.82 13.63
CA GLN A 915 4.82 -28.12 14.81
C GLN A 915 3.72 -28.02 15.86
N LEU A 916 4.09 -27.99 17.15
CA LEU A 916 3.17 -27.75 18.26
C LEU A 916 3.56 -26.43 18.90
N GLN A 917 2.57 -25.60 19.15
CA GLN A 917 2.74 -24.32 19.80
C GLN A 917 2.05 -24.38 21.16
N CYS A 918 2.76 -23.98 22.20
CA CYS A 918 2.27 -23.97 23.58
C CYS A 918 2.44 -22.56 24.16
N ASN A 919 1.39 -21.95 24.73
CA ASN A 919 1.45 -20.59 25.29
C ASN A 919 2.16 -19.57 24.38
N GLU A 920 1.81 -19.55 23.10
CA GLU A 920 2.44 -18.75 22.04
C GLU A 920 3.88 -19.11 21.65
N SER A 921 4.57 -20.01 22.38
CA SER A 921 5.93 -20.47 22.05
C SER A 921 5.89 -21.70 21.14
N THR A 922 6.56 -21.63 19.99
CA THR A 922 6.61 -22.75 19.03
C THR A 922 7.68 -23.76 19.43
N VAL A 923 7.26 -25.00 19.71
CA VAL A 923 8.15 -26.14 19.82
C VAL A 923 8.17 -26.85 18.46
N LYS A 924 9.29 -26.77 17.74
CA LYS A 924 9.46 -27.49 16.47
C LYS A 924 9.54 -28.99 16.76
N LEU A 925 8.47 -29.71 16.44
CA LEU A 925 8.33 -31.12 16.78
C LEU A 925 9.08 -32.08 15.84
N ASN A 926 9.35 -31.63 14.62
CA ASN A 926 10.18 -32.37 13.68
C ASN A 926 10.97 -31.41 12.79
N SER A 927 12.29 -31.56 12.75
CA SER A 927 13.15 -30.81 11.82
C SER A 927 13.20 -31.43 10.43
N GLU A 928 12.69 -32.66 10.27
CA GLU A 928 12.74 -33.43 9.03
C GLU A 928 11.37 -33.49 8.33
N ASN A 929 11.40 -33.58 6.99
CA ASN A 929 10.20 -33.81 6.17
C ASN A 929 9.66 -35.22 6.37
N ILE A 930 8.35 -35.36 6.57
CA ILE A 930 7.67 -36.65 6.47
C ILE A 930 7.21 -36.84 5.03
N THR A 931 7.73 -37.87 4.36
CA THR A 931 7.31 -38.23 3.00
C THR A 931 6.05 -39.08 3.03
N VAL A 932 4.97 -38.56 2.46
CA VAL A 932 3.71 -39.26 2.17
C VAL A 932 3.78 -39.75 0.73
N ALA A 933 4.09 -41.03 0.53
CA ALA A 933 4.13 -41.63 -0.79
C ALA A 933 2.72 -41.71 -1.40
N LYS A 934 2.63 -41.58 -2.72
CA LYS A 934 1.37 -41.63 -3.48
C LYS A 934 0.53 -42.85 -3.10
N ASN A 935 -0.72 -42.57 -2.74
CA ASN A 935 -1.75 -43.54 -2.36
C ASN A 935 -1.37 -44.43 -1.17
N GLN A 936 -0.42 -44.01 -0.33
CA GLN A 936 -0.04 -44.71 0.90
C GLN A 936 -0.35 -43.80 2.09
N PRO A 937 -1.22 -44.22 3.03
CA PRO A 937 -1.48 -43.43 4.21
C PRO A 937 -0.27 -43.49 5.15
N VAL A 938 -0.03 -42.40 5.86
CA VAL A 938 1.00 -42.26 6.88
C VAL A 938 0.32 -41.82 8.17
N ALA A 939 0.39 -42.67 9.19
CA ALA A 939 0.00 -42.32 10.54
C ALA A 939 1.18 -41.64 11.23
N VAL A 940 0.95 -40.45 11.77
CA VAL A 940 1.91 -39.69 12.56
C VAL A 940 1.52 -39.83 14.03
N GLU A 941 2.45 -40.35 14.84
CA GLU A 941 2.31 -40.45 16.30
C GLU A 941 3.60 -39.92 16.92
N SER A 942 3.48 -38.98 17.85
CA SER A 942 4.63 -38.39 18.55
C SER A 942 4.26 -37.98 19.96
N GLU A 943 5.16 -38.21 20.90
CA GLU A 943 5.02 -37.85 22.31
C GLU A 943 6.03 -36.77 22.65
N ILE A 944 5.57 -35.73 23.35
CA ILE A 944 6.35 -34.54 23.64
C ILE A 944 6.20 -34.19 25.09
N VAL A 945 7.33 -33.93 25.75
CA VAL A 945 7.30 -33.39 27.10
C VAL A 945 7.15 -31.87 26.99
N ILE A 946 6.07 -31.35 27.55
CA ILE A 946 5.86 -29.91 27.72
C ILE A 946 6.32 -29.51 29.12
N GLY A 947 6.97 -28.34 29.21
CA GLY A 947 7.49 -27.82 30.46
C GLY A 947 6.40 -27.41 31.46
N GLU A 948 6.84 -27.02 32.65
CA GLU A 948 6.00 -26.33 33.63
C GLU A 948 5.54 -24.98 33.05
N GLY A 949 4.33 -24.54 33.42
CA GLY A 949 3.86 -23.22 33.03
C GLY A 949 2.95 -23.18 31.80
N ILE A 950 2.59 -24.33 31.19
CA ILE A 950 1.79 -24.37 29.96
C ILE A 950 0.29 -24.31 30.27
N SER A 951 -0.46 -23.48 29.54
CA SER A 951 -1.89 -23.24 29.72
C SER A 951 -2.71 -23.35 28.42
N THR A 952 -2.06 -23.29 27.26
CA THR A 952 -2.66 -23.46 25.92
C THR A 952 -1.75 -24.27 25.00
N MET A 953 -2.33 -24.96 24.02
CA MET A 953 -1.58 -25.71 22.99
C MET A 953 -2.32 -25.78 21.65
N GLN A 954 -1.60 -25.87 20.52
CA GLN A 954 -2.18 -26.09 19.18
C GLN A 954 -1.18 -26.77 18.23
N ILE A 955 -1.68 -27.47 17.21
CA ILE A 955 -0.86 -28.11 16.16
C ILE A 955 -0.95 -27.36 14.83
N ALA A 956 0.19 -27.16 14.17
CA ALA A 956 0.29 -26.59 12.83
C ALA A 956 0.95 -27.58 11.86
N ILE A 957 0.35 -27.82 10.69
CA ILE A 957 0.83 -28.76 9.67
C ILE A 957 1.08 -28.01 8.35
N GLN A 958 2.28 -28.11 7.81
CA GLN A 958 2.74 -27.49 6.57
C GLN A 958 2.87 -28.53 5.46
N ILE A 959 2.44 -28.18 4.25
CA ILE A 959 2.43 -29.07 3.07
C ILE A 959 3.47 -28.58 2.04
N GLY A 960 4.31 -29.47 1.53
CA GLY A 960 5.36 -29.19 0.53
C GLY A 960 4.87 -29.08 -0.92
N LYS A 961 5.81 -29.04 -1.89
CA LYS A 961 5.55 -28.81 -3.33
C LYS A 961 4.78 -29.96 -4.01
N VAL A 962 3.48 -29.83 -4.29
CA VAL A 962 2.72 -30.90 -4.97
C VAL A 962 1.51 -30.42 -5.79
N THR A 963 1.08 -31.23 -6.76
CA THR A 963 -0.20 -31.15 -7.50
C THR A 963 -0.94 -32.48 -7.32
N GLY A 964 -2.11 -32.50 -6.69
CA GLY A 964 -2.82 -33.73 -6.31
C GLY A 964 -3.92 -33.51 -5.26
N THR A 965 -4.49 -34.59 -4.73
CA THR A 965 -5.48 -34.55 -3.64
C THR A 965 -4.86 -35.00 -2.32
N PHE A 966 -4.98 -34.21 -1.28
CA PHE A 966 -4.44 -34.48 0.06
C PHE A 966 -5.57 -34.64 1.08
N TYR A 967 -5.43 -35.57 2.02
CA TYR A 967 -6.39 -35.92 3.06
C TYR A 967 -5.68 -35.94 4.42
N ILE A 968 -6.34 -35.40 5.45
CA ILE A 968 -5.91 -35.50 6.85
C ILE A 968 -7.10 -35.85 7.75
N ASP A 969 -6.90 -36.74 8.71
CA ASP A 969 -7.90 -37.15 9.70
C ASP A 969 -7.29 -37.63 11.03
N ASN A 970 -8.16 -37.98 12.00
CA ASN A 970 -7.78 -38.51 13.32
C ASN A 970 -6.80 -37.64 14.12
N VAL A 971 -6.92 -36.32 14.03
CA VAL A 971 -6.07 -35.37 14.78
C VAL A 971 -6.45 -35.37 16.26
N VAL A 972 -5.51 -35.78 17.12
CA VAL A 972 -5.70 -35.87 18.57
C VAL A 972 -4.50 -35.29 19.32
N LEU A 973 -4.77 -34.45 20.32
CA LEU A 973 -3.82 -33.97 21.33
C LEU A 973 -4.28 -34.46 22.71
N LYS A 974 -3.43 -35.15 23.46
CA LYS A 974 -3.75 -35.67 24.81
C LYS A 974 -2.66 -35.36 25.82
N ILE A 975 -3.02 -34.78 26.96
CA ILE A 975 -2.13 -34.57 28.12
C ILE A 975 -2.38 -35.70 29.14
N ASP A 976 -1.32 -36.32 29.62
CA ASP A 976 -1.41 -37.44 30.56
C ASP A 976 -1.89 -37.00 31.96
N GLY A 977 -3.02 -37.53 32.45
CA GLY A 977 -3.50 -37.39 33.83
C GLY A 977 -4.71 -36.48 34.12
N ASP A 978 -5.18 -35.63 33.19
CA ASP A 978 -6.18 -34.57 33.48
C ASP A 978 -7.53 -34.69 32.74
N GLU A 979 -7.82 -35.81 32.08
CA GLU A 979 -9.06 -36.04 31.30
C GLU A 979 -10.36 -35.76 32.08
N ASP A 980 -10.44 -36.01 33.39
CA ASP A 980 -11.71 -35.99 34.15
C ASP A 980 -12.12 -34.61 34.72
N LYS A 981 -11.23 -33.60 34.72
CA LYS A 981 -11.53 -32.24 35.23
C LYS A 981 -11.78 -31.24 34.11
N SER A 982 -10.92 -31.23 33.09
CA SER A 982 -11.10 -30.37 31.90
C SER A 982 -12.34 -30.79 31.11
N GLN A 983 -12.69 -32.08 31.06
CA GLN A 983 -13.94 -32.53 30.44
C GLN A 983 -15.19 -32.02 31.18
N LYS A 984 -15.17 -32.02 32.53
CA LYS A 984 -16.29 -31.49 33.33
C LYS A 984 -16.43 -29.98 33.22
N LEU A 985 -15.31 -29.23 33.18
CA LEU A 985 -15.36 -27.80 32.91
C LEU A 985 -15.96 -27.53 31.52
N LYS A 986 -15.52 -28.25 30.49
CA LYS A 986 -16.04 -28.12 29.13
C LYS A 986 -17.53 -28.43 29.04
N GLU A 987 -17.99 -29.52 29.66
CA GLU A 987 -19.42 -29.85 29.77
C GLU A 987 -20.21 -28.75 30.51
N ALA A 988 -19.64 -28.13 31.54
CA ALA A 988 -20.26 -27.01 32.25
C ALA A 988 -20.28 -25.73 31.41
N VAL A 989 -19.24 -25.42 30.64
CA VAL A 989 -19.18 -24.27 29.72
C VAL A 989 -20.20 -24.45 28.60
N ASP A 990 -20.26 -25.65 27.99
CA ASP A 990 -21.18 -25.95 26.89
C ASP A 990 -22.65 -25.85 27.31
N ALA A 991 -22.97 -26.16 28.57
CA ALA A 991 -24.33 -26.07 29.12
C ALA A 991 -24.80 -24.64 29.48
N VAL A 992 -23.94 -23.62 29.42
CA VAL A 992 -24.36 -22.22 29.62
C VAL A 992 -25.06 -21.67 28.38
N GLU A 993 -26.21 -21.01 28.57
CA GLU A 993 -27.02 -20.41 27.49
C GLU A 993 -27.64 -19.07 27.92
N VAL A 994 -27.91 -18.19 26.94
CA VAL A 994 -28.73 -16.98 27.11
C VAL A 994 -30.15 -17.27 26.65
N THR A 995 -31.13 -17.08 27.52
CA THR A 995 -32.55 -17.27 27.17
C THR A 995 -33.20 -15.94 26.79
N TYR A 996 -33.89 -15.91 25.65
CA TYR A 996 -34.55 -14.74 25.08
C TYR A 996 -36.05 -14.72 25.41
N GLN A 997 -36.61 -13.55 25.70
CA GLN A 997 -38.03 -13.37 26.04
C GLN A 997 -38.84 -12.80 24.87
N GLY A 998 -40.15 -13.07 24.83
CA GLY A 998 -41.09 -12.32 23.96
C GLY A 998 -40.85 -12.44 22.45
N GLY A 999 -40.38 -13.58 21.96
CA GLY A 999 -40.10 -13.78 20.52
C GLY A 999 -38.76 -13.20 20.05
N ASP A 1000 -37.96 -12.64 20.96
CA ASP A 1000 -36.61 -12.20 20.68
C ASP A 1000 -35.70 -13.37 20.26
N SER A 1001 -34.63 -13.03 19.56
CA SER A 1001 -33.53 -13.94 19.25
C SER A 1001 -32.20 -13.21 19.39
N LYS A 1002 -31.09 -13.94 19.30
CA LYS A 1002 -29.73 -13.35 19.34
C LYS A 1002 -29.53 -12.16 18.37
N ASN A 1003 -30.27 -12.11 17.26
CA ASN A 1003 -30.13 -11.05 16.25
C ASN A 1003 -31.21 -9.96 16.33
N ALA A 1004 -32.16 -10.09 17.25
CA ALA A 1004 -33.28 -9.17 17.41
C ALA A 1004 -33.75 -9.23 18.87
N VAL A 1005 -33.05 -8.50 19.73
CA VAL A 1005 -33.35 -8.39 21.16
C VAL A 1005 -34.05 -7.06 21.42
N THR A 1006 -35.20 -7.12 22.07
CA THR A 1006 -36.01 -5.96 22.44
C THR A 1006 -36.45 -5.99 23.90
N ASN A 1007 -36.34 -7.15 24.57
CA ASN A 1007 -36.71 -7.42 25.95
C ASN A 1007 -35.48 -7.85 26.77
N ASN A 1008 -35.64 -7.89 28.11
CA ASN A 1008 -34.59 -8.36 29.01
C ASN A 1008 -34.23 -9.83 28.76
N LEU A 1009 -32.97 -10.18 29.03
CA LEU A 1009 -32.42 -11.52 28.87
C LEU A 1009 -32.40 -12.26 30.21
N ILE A 1010 -32.54 -13.60 30.18
CA ILE A 1010 -32.33 -14.45 31.36
C ILE A 1010 -30.97 -15.14 31.22
N LEU A 1011 -30.13 -15.00 32.25
CA LEU A 1011 -28.74 -15.45 32.32
C LEU A 1011 -28.58 -16.43 33.49
N SER A 1012 -27.88 -17.55 33.28
CA SER A 1012 -27.69 -18.54 34.34
C SER A 1012 -26.57 -18.15 35.30
N GLU A 1013 -26.78 -18.28 36.62
CA GLU A 1013 -25.75 -18.07 37.65
C GLU A 1013 -24.93 -19.35 37.97
N SER A 1014 -25.36 -20.49 37.45
CA SER A 1014 -24.67 -21.77 37.62
C SER A 1014 -24.90 -22.68 36.41
N SER A 1015 -24.02 -23.67 36.27
CA SER A 1015 -24.08 -24.68 35.19
C SER A 1015 -23.88 -26.10 35.75
N LEU A 1016 -23.58 -27.07 34.88
CA LEU A 1016 -23.32 -28.46 35.26
C LEU A 1016 -22.15 -28.57 36.27
N HIS A 1017 -22.11 -29.70 36.97
CA HIS A 1017 -21.06 -30.08 37.92
C HIS A 1017 -20.91 -29.12 39.12
N SER A 1018 -21.94 -28.34 39.46
CA SER A 1018 -21.92 -27.30 40.50
C SER A 1018 -20.98 -26.13 40.18
N SER A 1019 -20.75 -25.88 38.89
CA SER A 1019 -19.93 -24.77 38.40
C SER A 1019 -20.69 -23.44 38.54
N THR A 1020 -19.99 -22.37 38.89
CA THR A 1020 -20.56 -21.01 39.01
C THR A 1020 -20.37 -20.23 37.73
N VAL A 1021 -21.34 -19.41 37.34
CA VAL A 1021 -21.30 -18.59 36.11
C VAL A 1021 -21.41 -17.12 36.47
N THR A 1022 -20.46 -16.31 36.02
CA THR A 1022 -20.47 -14.85 36.21
C THR A 1022 -20.53 -14.15 34.87
N TRP A 1023 -21.50 -13.24 34.69
CA TRP A 1023 -21.74 -12.56 33.43
C TRP A 1023 -21.16 -11.15 33.40
N LYS A 1024 -20.59 -10.77 32.24
CA LYS A 1024 -20.13 -9.41 31.96
C LYS A 1024 -20.73 -8.94 30.64
N SER A 1025 -21.13 -7.66 30.57
CA SER A 1025 -21.63 -7.04 29.35
C SER A 1025 -20.61 -6.03 28.83
N SER A 1026 -20.31 -6.11 27.53
CA SER A 1026 -19.44 -5.15 26.83
C SER A 1026 -20.03 -3.73 26.74
N ASN A 1027 -21.35 -3.58 26.96
CA ASN A 1027 -22.00 -2.28 26.99
C ASN A 1027 -23.13 -2.27 28.04
N SER A 1028 -22.80 -1.83 29.26
CA SER A 1028 -23.74 -1.77 30.38
C SER A 1028 -24.84 -0.73 30.24
N ASP A 1029 -24.71 0.21 29.31
CA ASP A 1029 -25.75 1.22 29.01
C ASP A 1029 -26.84 0.68 28.09
N VAL A 1030 -26.57 -0.45 27.42
CA VAL A 1030 -27.51 -1.15 26.53
C VAL A 1030 -28.00 -2.47 27.13
N ILE A 1031 -27.12 -3.27 27.74
CA ILE A 1031 -27.54 -4.44 28.54
C ILE A 1031 -26.81 -4.42 29.87
N LYS A 1032 -27.53 -4.12 30.94
CA LYS A 1032 -27.00 -4.11 32.31
C LYS A 1032 -27.26 -5.45 32.99
N ILE A 1033 -26.20 -6.10 33.47
CA ILE A 1033 -26.32 -7.38 34.19
C ILE A 1033 -26.70 -7.12 35.65
N ASN A 1034 -27.80 -7.73 36.09
CA ASN A 1034 -28.27 -7.77 37.47
C ASN A 1034 -28.61 -9.22 37.82
N ASN A 1035 -27.68 -9.95 38.47
CA ASN A 1035 -27.88 -11.36 38.85
C ASN A 1035 -28.24 -12.22 37.62
N GLU A 1036 -29.32 -13.02 37.70
CA GLU A 1036 -29.86 -13.86 36.62
C GLU A 1036 -30.52 -13.08 35.45
N GLU A 1037 -30.47 -11.75 35.42
CA GLU A 1037 -31.14 -10.93 34.41
C GLU A 1037 -30.20 -9.94 33.70
N GLY A 1038 -30.24 -9.91 32.37
CA GLY A 1038 -29.64 -8.88 31.53
C GLY A 1038 -30.68 -7.83 31.15
N VAL A 1039 -30.71 -6.69 31.84
CA VAL A 1039 -31.69 -5.62 31.64
C VAL A 1039 -31.35 -4.81 30.40
N VAL A 1040 -32.23 -4.83 29.38
CA VAL A 1040 -32.02 -4.23 28.06
C VAL A 1040 -32.58 -2.81 28.00
N THR A 1041 -31.75 -1.86 27.58
CA THR A 1041 -32.11 -0.47 27.29
C THR A 1041 -31.88 -0.18 25.82
N ARG A 1042 -32.97 -0.08 25.04
CA ARG A 1042 -32.92 0.18 23.60
C ARG A 1042 -32.51 1.63 23.33
N GLN A 1043 -31.69 1.83 22.30
CA GLN A 1043 -31.20 3.13 21.86
C GLN A 1043 -31.80 3.49 20.49
N ASP A 1044 -31.47 4.66 19.93
CA ASP A 1044 -32.09 5.15 18.68
C ASP A 1044 -31.55 4.47 17.40
N THR A 1045 -30.49 3.66 17.55
CA THR A 1045 -29.94 2.79 16.49
C THR A 1045 -29.68 1.40 17.05
N ASP A 1046 -29.65 0.38 16.19
CA ASP A 1046 -29.36 -1.00 16.60
C ASP A 1046 -27.99 -1.07 17.28
N GLN A 1047 -27.91 -1.76 18.40
CA GLN A 1047 -26.69 -1.91 19.20
C GLN A 1047 -26.32 -3.39 19.29
N THR A 1048 -25.11 -3.75 18.94
CA THR A 1048 -24.57 -5.09 19.18
C THR A 1048 -23.85 -5.10 20.52
N VAL A 1049 -24.22 -6.03 21.39
CA VAL A 1049 -23.67 -6.19 22.73
C VAL A 1049 -23.15 -7.62 22.88
N VAL A 1050 -21.90 -7.73 23.31
CA VAL A 1050 -21.25 -8.99 23.67
C VAL A 1050 -21.45 -9.25 25.16
N LEU A 1051 -21.89 -10.46 25.49
CA LEU A 1051 -22.06 -10.98 26.85
C LEU A 1051 -21.09 -12.14 27.07
N ASP A 1052 -20.22 -12.03 28.06
CA ASP A 1052 -19.27 -13.08 28.42
C ASP A 1052 -19.74 -13.79 29.69
N ALA A 1053 -19.84 -15.11 29.62
CA ALA A 1053 -20.12 -15.99 30.75
C ALA A 1053 -18.83 -16.68 31.22
N GLU A 1054 -18.30 -16.24 32.35
CA GLU A 1054 -17.14 -16.84 33.00
C GLU A 1054 -17.61 -18.01 33.88
N VAL A 1055 -17.29 -19.25 33.48
CA VAL A 1055 -17.70 -20.49 34.14
C VAL A 1055 -16.53 -21.04 34.95
N ALA A 1056 -16.73 -21.21 36.24
CA ALA A 1056 -15.72 -21.73 37.16
C ALA A 1056 -16.13 -23.08 37.74
N TYR A 1057 -15.26 -24.08 37.61
CA TYR A 1057 -15.38 -25.41 38.22
C TYR A 1057 -14.11 -25.72 39.03
N GLU A 1058 -14.25 -25.85 40.35
CA GLU A 1058 -13.12 -25.95 41.30
C GLU A 1058 -12.11 -24.79 41.13
N ASN A 1059 -10.89 -25.08 40.65
CA ASN A 1059 -9.83 -24.11 40.38
C ASN A 1059 -9.71 -23.74 38.89
N LEU A 1060 -10.57 -24.29 38.03
CA LEU A 1060 -10.55 -24.07 36.59
C LEU A 1060 -11.60 -23.03 36.20
N VAL A 1061 -11.26 -22.15 35.27
CA VAL A 1061 -12.16 -21.09 34.79
C VAL A 1061 -12.06 -21.02 33.27
N GLU A 1062 -13.19 -20.95 32.60
CA GLU A 1062 -13.28 -20.83 31.14
C GLU A 1062 -14.45 -19.92 30.77
N THR A 1063 -14.33 -19.17 29.67
CA THR A 1063 -15.31 -18.14 29.29
C THR A 1063 -16.04 -18.53 28.01
N LYS A 1064 -17.37 -18.44 28.01
CA LYS A 1064 -18.22 -18.59 26.83
C LYS A 1064 -18.83 -17.25 26.44
N THR A 1065 -18.68 -16.88 25.18
CA THR A 1065 -19.13 -15.58 24.67
C THR A 1065 -20.42 -15.69 23.86
N PHE A 1066 -21.34 -14.76 24.08
CA PHE A 1066 -22.59 -14.61 23.35
C PHE A 1066 -22.69 -13.22 22.74
N VAL A 1067 -22.97 -13.14 21.43
CA VAL A 1067 -23.19 -11.87 20.75
C VAL A 1067 -24.68 -11.68 20.53
N VAL A 1068 -25.23 -10.59 21.07
CA VAL A 1068 -26.64 -10.24 20.94
C VAL A 1068 -26.83 -8.87 20.29
N LYS A 1069 -27.86 -8.72 19.45
CA LYS A 1069 -28.19 -7.45 18.78
C LYS A 1069 -29.48 -6.88 19.35
N VAL A 1070 -29.38 -5.77 20.06
CA VAL A 1070 -30.51 -4.99 20.59
C VAL A 1070 -31.01 -4.03 19.52
N LEU A 1071 -32.29 -4.12 19.16
CA LEU A 1071 -32.84 -3.29 18.08
C LEU A 1071 -33.14 -1.84 18.53
N ALA A 1072 -32.99 -0.91 17.59
CA ALA A 1072 -33.30 0.51 17.75
C ALA A 1072 -34.74 0.74 18.19
N LYS A 1073 -35.05 1.86 18.87
CA LYS A 1073 -36.44 2.26 19.15
C LYS A 1073 -37.21 2.53 17.84
N PRO A 1074 -38.51 2.18 17.75
CA PRO A 1074 -39.35 2.56 16.61
C PRO A 1074 -39.46 4.09 16.47
N THR A 1075 -39.59 4.60 15.24
CA THR A 1075 -39.87 6.02 14.99
C THR A 1075 -41.28 6.41 15.46
N ASP A 1076 -41.49 7.67 15.86
CA ASP A 1076 -42.79 8.15 16.41
C ASP A 1076 -43.98 7.84 15.49
N LYS A 1077 -43.79 7.88 14.16
CA LYS A 1077 -44.85 7.61 13.17
C LYS A 1077 -45.17 6.11 13.02
N LEU A 1078 -44.17 5.23 13.13
CA LEU A 1078 -44.41 3.78 13.14
C LEU A 1078 -45.07 3.37 14.46
N GLN A 1079 -44.71 4.03 15.57
CA GLN A 1079 -45.31 3.79 16.87
C GLN A 1079 -46.79 4.23 16.91
N GLU A 1080 -47.14 5.41 16.36
CA GLU A 1080 -48.54 5.83 16.20
C GLU A 1080 -49.36 4.84 15.37
N ALA A 1081 -48.80 4.32 14.27
CA ALA A 1081 -49.46 3.32 13.43
C ALA A 1081 -49.65 1.96 14.14
N LEU A 1082 -48.69 1.55 14.98
CA LEU A 1082 -48.81 0.34 15.82
C LEU A 1082 -49.81 0.53 16.97
N ASP A 1083 -49.92 1.72 17.54
CA ASP A 1083 -50.85 2.01 18.64
C ASP A 1083 -52.32 1.93 18.19
N GLU A 1084 -52.62 2.30 16.93
CA GLU A 1084 -53.95 2.17 16.32
C GLU A 1084 -54.41 0.72 16.07
N ILE A 1085 -53.48 -0.23 15.97
CA ILE A 1085 -53.78 -1.65 15.76
C ILE A 1085 -54.45 -2.24 17.00
N ASN A 1086 -55.63 -2.83 16.84
CA ASN A 1086 -56.37 -3.50 17.91
C ASN A 1086 -57.28 -4.64 17.41
N ILE A 1087 -57.82 -5.43 18.35
CA ILE A 1087 -58.80 -6.49 18.08
C ILE A 1087 -60.13 -6.08 18.72
N THR A 1088 -61.22 -6.17 17.95
CA THR A 1088 -62.58 -5.94 18.44
C THR A 1088 -63.30 -7.27 18.63
N TYR A 1089 -63.82 -7.50 19.83
CA TYR A 1089 -64.55 -8.71 20.23
C TYR A 1089 -66.07 -8.54 20.07
N GLN A 1090 -66.79 -9.66 19.91
CA GLN A 1090 -68.24 -9.67 19.77
C GLN A 1090 -68.95 -10.10 21.05
N GLY A 1091 -70.11 -9.50 21.35
CA GLY A 1091 -70.90 -9.86 22.52
C GLY A 1091 -70.24 -9.47 23.84
N GLU A 1092 -70.08 -10.45 24.74
CA GLU A 1092 -69.39 -10.29 26.03
C GLU A 1092 -67.94 -10.82 26.02
N ASP A 1093 -67.44 -11.25 24.86
CA ASP A 1093 -66.08 -11.75 24.70
C ASP A 1093 -65.03 -10.65 24.95
N ASN A 1094 -63.86 -11.06 25.44
CA ASN A 1094 -62.66 -10.24 25.59
C ASN A 1094 -61.41 -11.12 25.47
N GLU A 1095 -60.22 -10.53 25.55
CA GLU A 1095 -58.94 -11.23 25.36
C GLU A 1095 -58.74 -12.46 26.26
N SER A 1096 -59.33 -12.48 27.45
CA SER A 1096 -59.22 -13.61 28.39
C SER A 1096 -60.34 -14.64 28.25
N ALA A 1097 -61.36 -14.37 27.43
CA ALA A 1097 -62.48 -15.26 27.23
C ALA A 1097 -63.10 -15.06 25.84
N VAL A 1098 -62.46 -15.66 24.83
CA VAL A 1098 -62.91 -15.62 23.43
C VAL A 1098 -63.73 -16.88 23.12
N THR A 1099 -64.96 -16.69 22.70
CA THR A 1099 -65.91 -17.75 22.35
C THR A 1099 -66.52 -17.60 20.95
N GLN A 1100 -66.25 -16.49 20.27
CA GLN A 1100 -66.79 -16.10 18.97
C GLN A 1100 -65.72 -15.45 18.08
N ASP A 1101 -66.02 -15.33 16.77
CA ASP A 1101 -65.13 -14.68 15.78
C ASP A 1101 -64.78 -13.23 16.16
N ILE A 1102 -63.53 -12.85 15.88
CA ILE A 1102 -62.95 -11.53 16.23
C ILE A 1102 -62.68 -10.69 14.99
N THR A 1103 -62.70 -9.36 15.12
CA THR A 1103 -62.36 -8.42 14.03
C THR A 1103 -60.98 -7.80 14.28
N LEU A 1104 -60.13 -7.82 13.27
CA LEU A 1104 -58.76 -7.29 13.31
C LEU A 1104 -58.71 -5.90 12.68
N VAL A 1105 -58.35 -4.88 13.45
CA VAL A 1105 -58.36 -3.48 13.01
C VAL A 1105 -56.96 -3.05 12.58
N ASN A 1106 -56.87 -2.61 11.32
CA ASN A 1106 -55.64 -2.05 10.73
C ASN A 1106 -55.55 -0.54 10.98
N SER A 1107 -54.35 0.05 10.81
CA SER A 1107 -54.12 1.49 10.98
C SER A 1107 -54.89 2.32 9.95
N SER A 1108 -55.27 3.54 10.33
CA SER A 1108 -55.93 4.52 9.47
C SER A 1108 -54.98 5.23 8.49
N ASN A 1109 -53.68 4.96 8.59
CA ASN A 1109 -52.65 5.48 7.69
C ASN A 1109 -52.55 4.63 6.41
N ASP A 1110 -52.98 5.21 5.27
CA ASP A 1110 -53.05 4.53 3.97
C ASP A 1110 -51.69 4.05 3.42
N GLU A 1111 -50.57 4.53 3.96
CA GLU A 1111 -49.21 4.09 3.60
C GLU A 1111 -48.72 2.89 4.45
N ALA A 1112 -49.40 2.56 5.55
CA ALA A 1112 -49.03 1.47 6.46
C ALA A 1112 -49.61 0.13 6.00
N LYS A 1113 -48.74 -0.83 5.67
CA LYS A 1113 -49.14 -2.18 5.27
C LYS A 1113 -49.17 -3.11 6.47
N VAL A 1114 -50.37 -3.59 6.85
CA VAL A 1114 -50.57 -4.48 8.00
C VAL A 1114 -50.82 -5.92 7.54
N THR A 1115 -50.12 -6.89 8.14
CA THR A 1115 -50.31 -8.33 7.89
C THR A 1115 -50.51 -9.08 9.20
N TRP A 1116 -51.58 -9.85 9.32
CA TRP A 1116 -51.93 -10.58 10.54
C TRP A 1116 -51.64 -12.08 10.43
N THR A 1117 -51.17 -12.69 11.51
CA THR A 1117 -50.90 -14.13 11.58
C THR A 1117 -51.31 -14.69 12.94
N SER A 1118 -51.83 -15.92 12.95
CA SER A 1118 -52.21 -16.64 14.16
C SER A 1118 -51.20 -17.75 14.44
N SER A 1119 -50.81 -17.91 15.71
CA SER A 1119 -49.90 -18.96 16.18
C SER A 1119 -50.53 -20.35 16.10
N ASN A 1120 -51.86 -20.44 16.12
CA ASN A 1120 -52.62 -21.66 15.90
C ASN A 1120 -53.80 -21.39 14.97
N LYS A 1121 -53.54 -21.52 13.66
CA LYS A 1121 -54.53 -21.29 12.59
C LYS A 1121 -55.74 -22.25 12.64
N ASN A 1122 -55.65 -23.34 13.39
CA ASN A 1122 -56.76 -24.28 13.57
C ASN A 1122 -57.75 -23.80 14.66
N VAL A 1123 -57.32 -22.93 15.57
CA VAL A 1123 -58.14 -22.39 16.67
C VAL A 1123 -58.60 -20.96 16.34
N ILE A 1124 -57.73 -20.12 15.75
CA ILE A 1124 -58.15 -18.86 15.14
C ILE A 1124 -57.55 -18.75 13.75
N GLU A 1125 -58.36 -18.94 12.71
CA GLU A 1125 -57.95 -18.78 11.32
C GLU A 1125 -58.11 -17.31 10.89
N ILE A 1126 -57.06 -16.70 10.30
CA ILE A 1126 -57.12 -15.31 9.84
C ILE A 1126 -57.52 -15.26 8.36
N LEU A 1127 -58.66 -14.64 8.09
CA LEU A 1127 -59.18 -14.37 6.75
C LEU A 1127 -59.31 -12.85 6.57
N GLU A 1128 -58.35 -12.26 5.85
CA GLU A 1128 -58.22 -10.81 5.68
C GLU A 1128 -58.17 -10.05 7.02
N ASN A 1129 -59.23 -9.31 7.36
CA ASN A 1129 -59.34 -8.51 8.59
C ASN A 1129 -60.22 -9.18 9.66
N GLN A 1130 -60.45 -10.49 9.57
CA GLN A 1130 -61.29 -11.24 10.50
C GLN A 1130 -60.57 -12.52 10.99
N GLY A 1131 -60.66 -12.80 12.29
CA GLY A 1131 -60.18 -14.04 12.90
C GLY A 1131 -61.36 -14.96 13.21
N VAL A 1132 -61.46 -16.09 12.52
CA VAL A 1132 -62.52 -17.09 12.69
C VAL A 1132 -62.13 -18.06 13.78
N VAL A 1133 -62.92 -18.13 14.86
CA VAL A 1133 -62.59 -18.86 16.10
C VAL A 1133 -63.26 -20.23 16.13
N THR A 1134 -62.44 -21.27 16.27
CA THR A 1134 -62.85 -22.66 16.47
C THR A 1134 -62.49 -23.10 17.87
N ARG A 1135 -63.48 -23.52 18.67
CA ARG A 1135 -63.32 -23.86 20.09
C ARG A 1135 -63.15 -25.36 20.26
N ASP A 1136 -62.14 -25.75 21.05
CA ASP A 1136 -61.88 -27.14 21.42
C ASP A 1136 -62.45 -27.49 22.82
N GLU A 1137 -62.20 -28.71 23.29
CA GLU A 1137 -62.71 -29.19 24.59
C GLU A 1137 -62.00 -28.54 25.80
N GLU A 1138 -60.76 -28.08 25.63
CA GLU A 1138 -59.95 -27.38 26.63
C GLU A 1138 -59.71 -25.92 26.22
N ASP A 1139 -59.49 -25.05 27.20
CA ASP A 1139 -59.10 -23.65 26.95
C ASP A 1139 -57.77 -23.61 26.19
N GLN A 1140 -57.73 -22.88 25.09
CA GLN A 1140 -56.55 -22.75 24.22
C GLN A 1140 -56.12 -21.28 24.21
N GLU A 1141 -54.87 -21.03 24.58
CA GLU A 1141 -54.26 -19.71 24.38
C GLU A 1141 -53.72 -19.62 22.94
N VAL A 1142 -54.16 -18.60 22.21
CA VAL A 1142 -53.78 -18.34 20.82
C VAL A 1142 -53.22 -16.93 20.71
N LYS A 1143 -52.05 -16.81 20.09
CA LYS A 1143 -51.37 -15.53 19.88
C LYS A 1143 -51.62 -15.04 18.47
N ILE A 1144 -52.11 -13.82 18.36
CA ILE A 1144 -52.38 -13.13 17.10
C ILE A 1144 -51.37 -12.00 16.92
N LEU A 1145 -50.56 -12.06 15.87
CA LEU A 1145 -49.49 -11.11 15.60
C LEU A 1145 -49.84 -10.22 14.39
N ALA A 1146 -49.87 -8.90 14.59
CA ALA A 1146 -49.91 -7.91 13.53
C ALA A 1146 -48.48 -7.46 13.20
N LYS A 1147 -48.08 -7.57 11.93
CA LYS A 1147 -46.87 -6.95 11.39
C LYS A 1147 -47.26 -5.69 10.61
N VAL A 1148 -46.68 -4.54 10.93
CA VAL A 1148 -46.91 -3.26 10.26
C VAL A 1148 -45.63 -2.82 9.54
N GLU A 1149 -45.73 -2.52 8.24
CA GLU A 1149 -44.64 -1.98 7.42
C GLU A 1149 -45.01 -0.58 6.94
N LEU A 1150 -44.21 0.43 7.26
CA LEU A 1150 -44.45 1.83 6.89
C LEU A 1150 -43.13 2.49 6.48
N ASN A 1151 -43.09 3.04 5.25
CA ASN A 1151 -41.94 3.81 4.72
C ASN A 1151 -40.56 3.11 4.84
N GLY A 1152 -40.54 1.78 4.68
CA GLY A 1152 -39.31 0.97 4.72
C GLY A 1152 -38.92 0.46 6.10
N GLU A 1153 -39.63 0.88 7.16
CA GLU A 1153 -39.49 0.36 8.52
C GLU A 1153 -40.59 -0.67 8.83
N SER A 1154 -40.32 -1.63 9.73
CA SER A 1154 -41.29 -2.66 10.11
C SER A 1154 -41.35 -2.87 11.62
N GLY A 1155 -42.55 -2.96 12.18
CA GLY A 1155 -42.80 -3.27 13.59
C GLY A 1155 -43.88 -4.33 13.75
N HIS A 1156 -44.09 -4.82 14.98
CA HIS A 1156 -45.11 -5.82 15.27
C HIS A 1156 -45.84 -5.58 16.59
N LYS A 1157 -47.07 -6.08 16.69
CA LYS A 1157 -47.90 -6.05 17.91
C LYS A 1157 -48.58 -7.41 18.10
N GLU A 1158 -48.31 -8.06 19.23
CA GLU A 1158 -48.88 -9.38 19.58
C GLU A 1158 -50.07 -9.22 20.54
N PHE A 1159 -51.14 -9.95 20.29
CA PHE A 1159 -52.31 -10.07 21.16
C PHE A 1159 -52.43 -11.53 21.58
N THR A 1160 -52.47 -11.78 22.90
CA THR A 1160 -52.67 -13.13 23.44
C THR A 1160 -54.14 -13.29 23.80
N LEU A 1161 -54.80 -14.27 23.18
CA LEU A 1161 -56.23 -14.51 23.31
C LEU A 1161 -56.48 -15.89 23.91
N HIS A 1162 -57.32 -15.97 24.94
CA HIS A 1162 -57.71 -17.24 25.54
C HIS A 1162 -59.05 -17.68 24.98
N VAL A 1163 -59.02 -18.65 24.07
CA VAL A 1163 -60.21 -19.27 23.50
C VAL A 1163 -60.74 -20.30 24.48
N VAL A 1164 -61.87 -20.02 25.10
CA VAL A 1164 -62.41 -20.85 26.18
C VAL A 1164 -62.93 -22.16 25.58
N GLY A 1165 -62.38 -23.27 26.05
CA GLY A 1165 -62.79 -24.61 25.78
C GLY A 1165 -64.15 -24.92 26.35
N THR A 1166 -64.53 -26.18 26.39
CA THR A 1166 -65.93 -26.56 26.64
C THR A 1166 -66.20 -27.44 27.85
N LYS A 1167 -65.25 -27.74 28.79
CA LYS A 1167 -65.58 -28.46 30.07
C LYS A 1167 -64.54 -28.51 31.24
N GLU A 1168 -65.07 -28.81 32.45
CA GLU A 1168 -64.63 -28.68 33.88
C GLU A 1168 -63.33 -29.36 34.42
N GLU A 1169 -62.82 -28.78 35.53
CA GLU A 1169 -61.55 -28.91 36.31
C GLU A 1169 -61.13 -30.24 37.00
N ALA A 1170 -59.77 -30.38 37.15
CA ALA A 1170 -58.93 -30.91 38.28
C ALA A 1170 -58.88 -32.45 38.57
N GLU A 1171 -57.77 -33.18 38.86
CA GLU A 1171 -56.31 -33.00 39.15
C GLU A 1171 -55.52 -34.30 38.75
N PRO A 1172 -54.17 -34.34 38.64
CA PRO A 1172 -53.38 -35.59 38.55
C PRO A 1172 -52.43 -35.88 39.74
N PRO A 1173 -52.18 -37.17 40.08
CA PRO A 1173 -50.88 -37.59 40.64
C PRO A 1173 -50.20 -38.79 39.91
N THR A 1174 -48.93 -38.55 39.50
CA THR A 1174 -47.65 -39.33 39.30
C THR A 1174 -47.47 -40.78 39.86
N PRO A 1175 -46.34 -41.54 39.65
CA PRO A 1175 -45.52 -42.08 38.50
C PRO A 1175 -45.29 -43.66 38.59
N PRO A 1176 -44.51 -44.45 37.74
CA PRO A 1176 -43.04 -44.67 37.91
C PRO A 1176 -42.19 -45.16 36.66
N THR A 1177 -40.88 -45.32 36.89
CA THR A 1177 -39.73 -45.70 36.02
C THR A 1177 -39.12 -47.07 36.42
N SER A 1178 -38.50 -47.80 35.49
CA SER A 1178 -37.54 -48.95 35.65
C SER A 1178 -38.10 -50.36 35.49
N LEU A 1179 -37.24 -51.42 35.55
CA LEU A 1179 -37.42 -52.69 36.30
C LEU A 1179 -36.29 -53.72 35.96
N ASP A 1180 -35.36 -54.06 36.88
CA ASP A 1180 -35.58 -54.83 38.12
C ASP A 1180 -36.53 -56.01 37.86
N PRO A 1181 -36.02 -57.24 37.83
CA PRO A 1181 -36.73 -58.40 37.30
C PRO A 1181 -38.05 -58.79 38.00
N GLU A 1182 -38.48 -58.14 39.09
CA GLU A 1182 -39.84 -58.33 39.66
C GLU A 1182 -41.01 -57.84 38.74
N LEU A 1183 -40.74 -57.23 37.58
CA LEU A 1183 -41.74 -56.95 36.53
C LEU A 1183 -41.15 -57.27 35.15
N SER A 1184 -41.35 -58.49 34.64
CA SER A 1184 -40.62 -59.01 33.48
C SER A 1184 -41.34 -60.10 32.64
N GLN A 1185 -41.37 -59.90 31.30
CA GLN A 1185 -41.23 -60.86 30.17
C GLN A 1185 -41.95 -60.40 28.88
N ILE A 1186 -41.21 -60.03 27.81
CA ILE A 1186 -41.78 -59.83 26.46
C ILE A 1186 -41.68 -61.10 25.60
N LYS A 1187 -42.82 -61.61 25.11
CA LYS A 1187 -42.90 -62.70 24.11
C LYS A 1187 -43.62 -62.22 22.85
N VAL A 1188 -42.99 -62.34 21.68
CA VAL A 1188 -43.61 -62.14 20.36
C VAL A 1188 -43.65 -63.46 19.59
N TYR A 1189 -44.84 -63.88 19.15
CA TYR A 1189 -45.14 -65.17 18.49
C TYR A 1189 -45.39 -65.00 16.96
N PRO A 1190 -44.97 -65.94 16.07
CA PRO A 1190 -44.91 -65.67 14.63
C PRO A 1190 -45.98 -66.38 13.75
N ASN A 1191 -46.34 -65.76 12.62
CA ASN A 1191 -46.66 -66.46 11.36
C ASN A 1191 -46.40 -65.52 10.14
N PRO A 1192 -45.51 -65.87 9.18
CA PRO A 1192 -45.02 -65.00 8.09
C PRO A 1192 -46.04 -64.55 7.03
N ALA A 1193 -47.34 -64.69 7.28
CA ALA A 1193 -48.40 -64.30 6.35
C ALA A 1193 -49.22 -63.08 6.83
N HIS A 1194 -48.96 -62.57 8.03
CA HIS A 1194 -49.75 -61.49 8.63
C HIS A 1194 -48.83 -60.36 9.13
N GLN A 1195 -49.13 -59.13 8.71
CA GLN A 1195 -48.34 -57.90 8.89
C GLN A 1195 -48.44 -57.29 10.31
N VAL A 1196 -48.60 -58.13 11.34
CA VAL A 1196 -48.87 -57.68 12.71
C VAL A 1196 -47.99 -58.44 13.71
N VAL A 1197 -47.37 -57.70 14.63
CA VAL A 1197 -46.55 -58.20 15.74
C VAL A 1197 -47.33 -58.10 17.04
N HIS A 1198 -47.37 -59.17 17.84
CA HIS A 1198 -48.09 -59.19 19.12
C HIS A 1198 -47.13 -59.15 20.31
N ILE A 1199 -47.35 -58.20 21.23
CA ILE A 1199 -46.46 -57.90 22.36
C ILE A 1199 -47.22 -58.18 23.67
N ILE A 1200 -46.64 -59.01 24.54
CA ILE A 1200 -47.19 -59.37 25.86
C ILE A 1200 -46.16 -58.96 26.90
N THR A 1201 -46.52 -58.14 27.87
CA THR A 1201 -45.71 -57.88 29.06
C THR A 1201 -46.62 -57.69 30.27
N ASP A 1202 -46.05 -57.89 31.44
CA ASP A 1202 -46.58 -57.78 32.79
C ASP A 1202 -46.45 -56.34 33.38
N GLN A 1203 -45.89 -55.41 32.61
CA GLN A 1203 -46.03 -53.97 32.82
C GLN A 1203 -47.52 -53.54 32.67
N GLN A 1204 -47.99 -52.49 33.38
CA GLN A 1204 -49.39 -52.05 33.31
C GLN A 1204 -49.80 -51.58 31.89
N ALA A 1205 -51.08 -51.78 31.53
CA ALA A 1205 -51.66 -51.19 30.32
C ALA A 1205 -51.68 -49.65 30.42
N GLY A 1206 -51.05 -48.94 29.48
CA GLY A 1206 -51.11 -47.49 29.31
C GLY A 1206 -49.79 -46.80 28.97
N GLU A 1207 -48.63 -47.40 29.31
CA GLU A 1207 -47.30 -46.84 28.99
C GLU A 1207 -47.04 -46.76 27.49
N GLU A 1208 -46.25 -45.79 27.02
CA GLU A 1208 -45.98 -45.67 25.59
C GLU A 1208 -45.00 -46.72 25.07
N LEU A 1209 -45.41 -47.33 23.97
CA LEU A 1209 -44.68 -48.25 23.14
C LEU A 1209 -44.24 -47.50 21.87
N ARG A 1210 -42.95 -47.20 21.79
CA ARG A 1210 -42.30 -46.42 20.75
C ARG A 1210 -41.36 -47.29 19.93
N LEU A 1211 -41.63 -47.46 18.65
CA LEU A 1211 -40.75 -48.10 17.69
C LEU A 1211 -39.93 -47.02 16.96
N TYR A 1212 -38.61 -47.04 17.10
CA TYR A 1212 -37.67 -46.21 16.35
C TYR A 1212 -37.00 -47.04 15.26
N ASN A 1213 -36.57 -46.43 14.17
CA ASN A 1213 -35.63 -47.09 13.27
C ASN A 1213 -34.24 -47.12 13.92
N ILE A 1214 -33.31 -47.89 13.34
CA ILE A 1214 -31.92 -47.93 13.83
C ILE A 1214 -31.17 -46.58 13.73
N ARG A 1215 -31.76 -45.57 13.06
CA ARG A 1215 -31.27 -44.17 13.01
C ARG A 1215 -31.92 -43.28 14.08
N GLY A 1216 -32.69 -43.86 15.01
CA GLY A 1216 -33.29 -43.15 16.14
C GLY A 1216 -34.53 -42.31 15.81
N ALA A 1217 -34.99 -42.30 14.56
CA ALA A 1217 -36.24 -41.65 14.20
C ALA A 1217 -37.42 -42.51 14.67
N LEU A 1218 -38.36 -41.91 15.38
CA LEU A 1218 -39.57 -42.58 15.85
C LEU A 1218 -40.45 -42.93 14.64
N ILE A 1219 -40.63 -44.23 14.42
CA ILE A 1219 -41.41 -44.80 13.32
C ILE A 1219 -42.85 -45.02 13.74
N LEU A 1220 -43.06 -45.34 15.01
CA LEU A 1220 -44.38 -45.61 15.55
C LEU A 1220 -44.39 -45.31 17.04
N ASN A 1221 -45.42 -44.64 17.55
CA ASN A 1221 -45.65 -44.45 18.99
C ASN A 1221 -47.11 -44.76 19.29
N GLN A 1222 -47.36 -45.69 20.20
CA GLN A 1222 -48.71 -46.07 20.61
C GLN A 1222 -48.73 -46.48 22.08
N LYS A 1223 -49.89 -46.41 22.73
CA LYS A 1223 -50.00 -46.87 24.12
C LYS A 1223 -50.02 -48.39 24.19
N HIS A 1224 -49.25 -48.94 25.13
CA HIS A 1224 -49.18 -50.36 25.47
C HIS A 1224 -50.44 -50.80 26.24
N GLN A 1225 -50.90 -52.03 26.01
CA GLN A 1225 -51.88 -52.78 26.80
C GLN A 1225 -51.31 -54.17 27.09
N SER A 1226 -51.74 -54.82 28.18
CA SER A 1226 -51.27 -56.14 28.65
C SER A 1226 -51.13 -57.24 27.58
N LYS A 1227 -51.84 -57.11 26.46
CA LYS A 1227 -51.54 -57.73 25.16
C LYS A 1227 -51.74 -56.69 24.04
N THR A 1228 -50.66 -56.20 23.40
CA THR A 1228 -50.70 -55.16 22.35
C THR A 1228 -50.44 -55.73 20.96
N GLN A 1229 -51.08 -55.20 19.92
CA GLN A 1229 -50.79 -55.52 18.51
C GLN A 1229 -50.13 -54.32 17.83
N LEU A 1230 -49.11 -54.58 17.01
CA LEU A 1230 -48.36 -53.58 16.26
C LEU A 1230 -48.48 -53.90 14.77
N ASP A 1231 -49.15 -53.05 14.00
CA ASP A 1231 -49.22 -53.20 12.54
C ASP A 1231 -47.90 -52.70 11.91
N ILE A 1232 -47.25 -53.58 11.16
CA ILE A 1232 -45.97 -53.34 10.50
C ILE A 1232 -46.07 -53.42 8.98
N SER A 1233 -47.30 -53.48 8.44
CA SER A 1233 -47.59 -53.65 7.00
C SER A 1233 -46.96 -52.60 6.10
N GLY A 1234 -46.83 -51.36 6.58
CA GLY A 1234 -46.25 -50.23 5.84
C GLY A 1234 -44.75 -50.02 6.06
N LEU A 1235 -44.11 -50.84 6.91
CA LEU A 1235 -42.69 -50.68 7.22
C LEU A 1235 -41.80 -51.34 6.16
N PRO A 1236 -40.73 -50.69 5.68
CA PRO A 1236 -39.73 -51.34 4.85
C PRO A 1236 -38.99 -52.42 5.65
N LYS A 1237 -38.64 -53.52 4.98
CA LYS A 1237 -37.88 -54.65 5.54
C LYS A 1237 -36.60 -54.16 6.22
N GLY A 1238 -36.43 -54.43 7.52
CA GLY A 1238 -35.36 -53.82 8.30
C GLY A 1238 -35.41 -54.11 9.80
N VAL A 1239 -34.50 -53.47 10.54
CA VAL A 1239 -34.36 -53.60 11.99
C VAL A 1239 -34.83 -52.30 12.67
N TYR A 1240 -35.54 -52.44 13.77
CA TYR A 1240 -36.15 -51.35 14.54
C TYR A 1240 -35.91 -51.54 16.04
N ILE A 1241 -36.03 -50.47 16.82
CA ILE A 1241 -35.81 -50.41 18.27
C ILE A 1241 -37.15 -50.10 18.94
N LEU A 1242 -37.61 -50.95 19.84
CA LEU A 1242 -38.86 -50.83 20.57
C LEU A 1242 -38.61 -50.37 22.01
N LYS A 1243 -39.06 -49.18 22.38
CA LYS A 1243 -39.06 -48.65 23.74
C LYS A 1243 -40.46 -48.76 24.35
N ILE A 1244 -40.60 -49.38 25.52
CA ILE A 1244 -41.87 -49.46 26.28
C ILE A 1244 -41.62 -48.76 27.61
N GLY A 1245 -42.23 -47.59 27.82
CA GLY A 1245 -41.90 -46.73 28.96
C GLY A 1245 -40.42 -46.35 28.98
N TYR A 1246 -39.68 -46.76 30.02
CA TYR A 1246 -38.22 -46.55 30.18
C TYR A 1246 -37.36 -47.72 29.69
N HIS A 1247 -37.99 -48.81 29.23
CA HIS A 1247 -37.31 -50.03 28.77
C HIS A 1247 -37.08 -50.02 27.27
N ILE A 1248 -35.94 -50.51 26.78
CA ILE A 1248 -35.59 -50.55 25.35
C ILE A 1248 -35.25 -51.99 24.91
N ASN A 1249 -35.85 -52.44 23.80
CA ASN A 1249 -35.70 -53.78 23.21
C ASN A 1249 -35.55 -53.72 21.68
N LYS A 1250 -35.01 -54.75 21.01
CA LYS A 1250 -34.76 -54.77 19.55
C LYS A 1250 -35.75 -55.68 18.78
N LEU A 1251 -36.26 -55.24 17.62
CA LEU A 1251 -37.24 -55.96 16.78
C LEU A 1251 -36.77 -56.06 15.30
N ILE A 1252 -37.06 -57.16 14.60
CA ILE A 1252 -36.75 -57.38 13.16
C ILE A 1252 -38.06 -57.60 12.38
N VAL A 1253 -38.25 -56.89 11.27
CA VAL A 1253 -39.44 -56.94 10.39
C VAL A 1253 -39.04 -57.49 9.02
N GLU A 1254 -39.63 -58.63 8.61
CA GLU A 1254 -39.33 -59.35 7.36
C GLU A 1254 -40.28 -59.08 6.20
#